data_AF-A0AAU0BI96-F1
#
_entry.id   AF-A0AAU0BI96-F1
#
_cell.length_a   1.000
_cell.length_b   1.000
_cell.length_c   1.000
_cell.angle_alpha   90.00
_cell.angle_beta   90.00
_cell.angle_gamma   90.00
#
_symmetry.space_group_name_H-M   'P 1'
#
loop_
_entity.id
_entity.type
_entity.pdbx_description
1 polymer ?
#
loop_
_entity_poly.entity_id
_entity_poly.type
_entity_poly.pdbx_seq_one_letter_code
_entity_poly.pdbx_strand_id
1 'polypeptide(L)'
;MKPAASANPINRPVSVSTAGTHEIEEEASPHASPSHSSAQPEGALSMLSRRPSKRGKEPADAAAHASQTASHVNVVDLQVSQPATSSNPVTTSLVRLKEQLAADKQRPVEPQLAAELVNKMRPMKLPDATGPQERAATHADLLGRIRETDAMAWYRAQGLSENEVSNLRRTALLSGMPNPTGSFLNNAMQYIVSPWINYATRQPWAGAGFGFATAAIAAPMNAAQQSAVVSLCESIREHGGHVIVPDKDQINDRHWLPDLAQALESHIETFSECCDKFRVLKQAADQNPAAAPTAELSAAARQLLQAEARLHQAQHDFVMTQGAHQRQWMGNRWQAVPRILRSPLAGTLGLLSKTGAMRALSPTAQTVGALLMTAAQHVAAGFDEQAKQDYNNKLNLLYADVLTDTGKSKLARGEPVAAEEIDQGKLRKLIQSPTQALVKRVTNGLTAMEKALKAELAASSSTQATTGDDDLDLEAGHGAGPAKALKLLSQDLQALREGRLDELDPGGVAATLLLGAEKSVVSDQLIGDIVKKYTLREFSAQTAQRIGQMFHLGVLGSAASSVIGKASSAAQGGTRNVPIPQTLAISALSGGMAAVGALNQHTAITVKNNRREGETDIGLKQQVLRGVMGGTNEALSQRRATKASRAINALVQNSDVEEFLSQAKALTQQSEASSSAAHATPSLTLPEAVEQLRPGVASASQSHEVIVQIGDDRATPPA
;
A
#
# COMPACT_ATOMS: atom_id res chain seq x y z
N MET A 1 47.79 35.39 49.82
CA MET A 1 48.16 36.73 49.29
C MET A 1 47.70 36.83 47.83
N LYS A 2 47.59 38.06 47.28
CA LYS A 2 47.36 38.39 45.86
C LYS A 2 48.71 38.89 45.24
N PRO A 3 48.87 39.28 43.95
CA PRO A 3 47.84 39.80 43.01
C PRO A 3 47.93 39.43 41.50
N ALA A 4 46.87 39.83 40.76
CA ALA A 4 46.79 40.29 39.36
C ALA A 4 47.22 39.36 38.19
N ALA A 5 46.76 39.54 36.93
CA ALA A 5 45.82 40.51 36.32
C ALA A 5 44.69 39.73 35.58
N SER A 6 43.45 40.19 35.37
CA SER A 6 42.82 41.51 35.14
C SER A 6 42.73 41.95 33.67
N ALA A 7 41.61 41.61 33.02
CA ALA A 7 41.03 42.33 31.88
C ALA A 7 39.49 42.19 31.96
N ASN A 8 38.74 43.25 31.61
CA ASN A 8 37.26 43.28 31.64
C ASN A 8 36.72 43.88 30.32
N PRO A 9 35.44 43.67 29.96
CA PRO A 9 34.97 43.72 28.57
C PRO A 9 34.51 45.10 28.08
N ILE A 10 34.46 45.28 26.74
CA ILE A 10 33.72 46.37 26.08
C ILE A 10 32.81 45.80 24.98
N ASN A 11 31.58 46.34 24.98
CA ASN A 11 30.41 45.95 24.18
C ASN A 11 30.59 45.91 22.65
N ARG A 12 29.98 44.92 22.00
CA ARG A 12 29.10 45.10 20.82
C ARG A 12 28.31 43.83 20.46
N PRO A 13 27.02 43.72 20.84
CA PRO A 13 26.07 42.85 20.15
C PRO A 13 25.51 43.59 18.92
N VAL A 14 25.38 42.90 17.78
CA VAL A 14 24.55 43.36 16.65
C VAL A 14 23.20 42.66 16.76
N SER A 15 22.12 43.43 16.74
CA SER A 15 20.76 42.95 16.96
C SER A 15 20.28 42.01 15.86
N VAL A 16 19.74 40.86 16.24
CA VAL A 16 18.73 40.14 15.43
C VAL A 16 17.37 40.55 15.99
N SER A 17 16.63 41.37 15.25
CA SER A 17 15.38 41.96 15.74
C SER A 17 14.23 40.95 15.68
N THR A 18 13.58 40.68 16.81
CA THR A 18 12.35 39.91 16.89
C THR A 18 11.13 40.83 16.73
N ALA A 19 10.48 40.77 15.57
CA ALA A 19 9.13 41.28 15.35
C ALA A 19 8.44 40.40 14.29
N GLY A 20 7.15 40.09 14.37
CA GLY A 20 6.23 40.33 15.50
C GLY A 20 4.88 39.67 15.24
N THR A 21 4.25 39.14 16.29
CA THR A 21 2.87 38.63 16.23
C THR A 21 1.90 39.71 16.67
N HIS A 22 1.13 40.27 15.74
CA HIS A 22 -0.18 40.94 15.90
C HIS A 22 -0.83 40.90 14.50
N GLU A 23 -1.99 40.26 14.34
CA GLU A 23 -3.34 40.85 14.46
C GLU A 23 -3.72 41.80 13.31
N ILE A 24 -4.75 41.38 12.57
CA ILE A 24 -5.74 42.18 11.85
C ILE A 24 -7.06 41.54 12.27
N GLU A 25 -7.67 42.04 13.35
CA GLU A 25 -8.78 42.99 13.30
C GLU A 25 -10.07 42.37 12.75
N GLU A 26 -10.95 42.00 13.69
CA GLU A 26 -12.33 41.60 13.49
C GLU A 26 -13.22 42.84 13.71
N GLU A 27 -13.79 43.41 12.63
CA GLU A 27 -14.78 44.50 12.77
C GLU A 27 -16.08 43.96 13.38
N ALA A 28 -16.56 44.59 14.45
CA ALA A 28 -17.71 44.11 15.22
C ALA A 28 -18.73 45.21 15.51
N SER A 29 -19.99 45.03 15.06
CA SER A 29 -21.24 45.58 15.63
C SER A 29 -22.48 45.27 14.75
N PRO A 30 -23.72 45.26 15.28
CA PRO A 30 -24.14 44.64 16.55
C PRO A 30 -25.51 43.90 16.46
N HIS A 31 -25.91 43.21 17.54
CA HIS A 31 -27.20 42.51 17.76
C HIS A 31 -27.44 41.25 16.88
N ALA A 32 -27.99 40.14 17.40
CA ALA A 32 -28.80 39.95 18.60
C ALA A 32 -28.47 38.65 19.38
N SER A 33 -28.86 38.62 20.67
CA SER A 33 -28.65 37.51 21.62
C SER A 33 -29.83 36.48 21.54
N PRO A 34 -29.85 35.36 22.31
CA PRO A 34 -29.96 34.05 21.68
C PRO A 34 -31.29 33.31 21.92
N SER A 35 -31.54 32.28 21.12
CA SER A 35 -32.55 31.24 21.39
C SER A 35 -31.86 29.93 21.78
N HIS A 36 -32.22 29.36 22.93
CA HIS A 36 -31.65 28.09 23.40
C HIS A 36 -32.15 26.89 22.59
N SER A 37 -31.27 25.93 22.31
CA SER A 37 -31.64 24.53 22.09
C SER A 37 -30.49 23.64 22.54
N SER A 38 -30.75 22.84 23.58
CA SER A 38 -29.75 21.98 24.23
C SER A 38 -29.68 20.60 23.58
N ALA A 39 -28.53 20.26 23.00
CA ALA A 39 -28.23 18.90 22.55
C ALA A 39 -26.75 18.57 22.84
N GLN A 40 -26.48 17.80 23.90
CA GLN A 40 -25.15 17.22 24.12
C GLN A 40 -24.99 15.91 23.30
N PRO A 41 -23.80 15.64 22.75
CA PRO A 41 -23.57 14.44 21.94
C PRO A 41 -23.19 13.21 22.79
N GLU A 42 -24.17 12.55 23.42
CA GLU A 42 -23.97 11.20 23.97
C GLU A 42 -24.24 10.13 22.90
N GLY A 43 -23.18 9.57 22.30
CA GLY A 43 -23.36 8.70 21.12
C GLY A 43 -22.23 7.75 20.74
N ALA A 44 -21.33 7.36 21.67
CA ALA A 44 -20.15 6.53 21.33
C ALA A 44 -19.85 5.32 22.24
N LEU A 45 -20.44 5.22 23.45
CA LEU A 45 -20.04 4.21 24.46
C LEU A 45 -21.15 3.25 24.93
N SER A 46 -22.38 3.39 24.42
CA SER A 46 -23.54 2.59 24.87
C SER A 46 -23.53 1.12 24.40
N MET A 47 -22.90 0.82 23.25
CA MET A 47 -22.98 -0.48 22.58
C MET A 47 -22.15 -1.63 23.20
N LEU A 48 -21.62 -1.47 24.42
CA LEU A 48 -20.78 -2.48 25.10
C LEU A 48 -21.26 -2.86 26.51
N SER A 49 -22.58 -2.91 26.75
CA SER A 49 -23.12 -3.53 27.97
C SER A 49 -24.47 -4.24 27.79
N ARG A 50 -24.44 -5.54 27.49
CA ARG A 50 -25.49 -6.48 27.88
C ARG A 50 -24.93 -7.88 28.11
N ARG A 51 -24.94 -8.32 29.38
CA ARG A 51 -24.48 -9.63 29.84
C ARG A 51 -25.63 -10.33 30.55
N PRO A 52 -26.14 -11.48 30.08
CA PRO A 52 -27.14 -12.24 30.83
C PRO A 52 -26.51 -12.83 32.11
N SER A 53 -27.18 -12.65 33.25
CA SER A 53 -26.82 -13.36 34.48
C SER A 53 -27.61 -14.66 34.61
N LYS A 54 -27.04 -15.66 35.28
CA LYS A 54 -27.71 -16.92 35.61
C LYS A 54 -28.65 -16.73 36.81
N ARG A 55 -29.77 -17.45 36.86
CA ARG A 55 -29.94 -18.67 37.69
C ARG A 55 -31.43 -19.08 37.83
N GLY A 56 -31.71 -20.32 37.47
CA GLY A 56 -32.94 -21.08 37.74
C GLY A 56 -32.60 -22.57 37.57
N LYS A 57 -33.26 -23.50 38.27
CA LYS A 57 -32.79 -24.89 38.40
C LYS A 57 -33.96 -25.88 38.47
N GLU A 58 -33.91 -26.91 37.61
CA GLU A 58 -34.63 -28.22 37.71
C GLU A 58 -36.19 -28.21 37.66
N PRO A 59 -36.85 -29.37 37.39
CA PRO A 59 -36.50 -30.36 36.35
C PRO A 59 -37.71 -30.98 35.58
N ALA A 60 -37.38 -31.66 34.47
CA ALA A 60 -38.03 -32.88 33.92
C ALA A 60 -39.43 -32.88 33.25
N ASP A 61 -39.55 -33.87 32.35
CA ASP A 61 -40.70 -34.69 31.92
C ASP A 61 -41.77 -34.29 30.88
N ALA A 62 -42.19 -35.37 30.19
CA ALA A 62 -43.47 -35.66 29.53
C ALA A 62 -43.89 -34.93 28.24
N ALA A 63 -43.53 -35.56 27.12
CA ALA A 63 -44.45 -36.12 26.09
C ALA A 63 -45.67 -35.32 25.58
N ALA A 64 -45.68 -35.18 24.24
CA ALA A 64 -46.83 -35.32 23.32
C ALA A 64 -48.19 -34.65 23.63
N HIS A 65 -48.62 -33.79 22.70
CA HIS A 65 -49.88 -34.05 22.00
C HIS A 65 -49.78 -33.60 20.54
N ALA A 66 -50.46 -34.33 19.65
CA ALA A 66 -50.47 -34.10 18.21
C ALA A 66 -51.91 -34.00 17.67
N SER A 67 -52.03 -33.70 16.38
CA SER A 67 -53.20 -33.93 15.52
C SER A 67 -54.40 -32.97 15.65
N GLN A 68 -54.45 -32.01 14.71
CA GLN A 68 -55.48 -31.89 13.65
C GLN A 68 -54.89 -30.98 12.55
N THR A 69 -55.04 -31.22 11.25
CA THR A 69 -56.21 -31.75 10.51
C THR A 69 -55.78 -32.58 9.29
N ALA A 70 -56.58 -33.59 8.91
CA ALA A 70 -56.53 -34.35 7.64
C ALA A 70 -57.95 -34.91 7.36
N SER A 71 -58.35 -35.39 6.17
CA SER A 71 -57.70 -35.45 4.84
C SER A 71 -58.53 -34.58 3.86
N HIS A 72 -58.71 -34.75 2.54
CA HIS A 72 -58.37 -35.71 1.45
C HIS A 72 -58.34 -34.86 0.12
N VAL A 73 -58.20 -35.32 -1.13
CA VAL A 73 -58.40 -36.63 -1.81
C VAL A 73 -57.27 -36.91 -2.81
N ASN A 74 -56.80 -38.17 -2.78
CA ASN A 74 -56.36 -39.13 -3.83
C ASN A 74 -56.37 -38.67 -5.32
N VAL A 75 -55.54 -39.22 -6.23
CA VAL A 75 -55.37 -40.67 -6.55
C VAL A 75 -53.99 -41.00 -7.18
N VAL A 76 -53.28 -41.99 -6.59
CA VAL A 76 -52.34 -43.00 -7.15
C VAL A 76 -50.93 -42.61 -7.70
N ASP A 77 -49.95 -43.28 -7.08
CA ASP A 77 -48.63 -43.82 -7.50
C ASP A 77 -47.66 -43.07 -8.43
N LEU A 78 -46.46 -42.80 -7.86
CA LEU A 78 -45.30 -43.64 -8.17
C LEU A 78 -44.29 -43.66 -7.01
N GLN A 79 -43.98 -44.86 -6.48
CA GLN A 79 -43.07 -45.04 -5.34
C GLN A 79 -41.60 -44.97 -5.78
N VAL A 80 -41.12 -43.76 -6.12
CA VAL A 80 -39.70 -43.52 -6.38
C VAL A 80 -38.93 -43.57 -5.06
N SER A 81 -38.11 -44.61 -4.88
CA SER A 81 -37.14 -44.70 -3.79
C SER A 81 -36.21 -43.49 -3.82
N GLN A 82 -36.37 -42.55 -2.88
CA GLN A 82 -35.35 -41.52 -2.66
C GLN A 82 -34.08 -42.23 -2.19
N PRO A 83 -32.95 -42.15 -2.93
CA PRO A 83 -31.69 -42.63 -2.40
C PRO A 83 -31.33 -41.75 -1.20
N ALA A 84 -30.95 -42.39 -0.09
CA ALA A 84 -30.43 -41.67 1.07
C ALA A 84 -29.04 -41.14 0.74
N THR A 85 -28.99 -40.00 0.03
CA THR A 85 -27.74 -39.31 -0.29
C THR A 85 -27.13 -38.78 1.00
N SER A 86 -26.22 -39.56 1.59
CA SER A 86 -25.31 -39.12 2.62
C SER A 86 -24.35 -38.08 2.01
N SER A 87 -24.81 -36.84 1.91
CA SER A 87 -24.03 -35.75 1.32
C SER A 87 -22.77 -35.54 2.15
N ASN A 88 -21.62 -35.86 1.55
CA ASN A 88 -20.34 -35.73 2.23
C ASN A 88 -20.15 -34.25 2.64
N PRO A 89 -19.97 -33.94 3.94
CA PRO A 89 -19.87 -32.55 4.41
C PRO A 89 -18.67 -31.80 3.80
N VAL A 90 -17.66 -32.52 3.31
CA VAL A 90 -16.57 -31.94 2.49
C VAL A 90 -17.13 -31.40 1.18
N THR A 91 -17.75 -32.27 0.36
CA THR A 91 -18.34 -31.91 -0.93
C THR A 91 -19.39 -30.81 -0.81
N THR A 92 -20.26 -30.87 0.20
CA THR A 92 -21.28 -29.83 0.46
C THR A 92 -20.65 -28.46 0.71
N SER A 93 -19.56 -28.39 1.50
CA SER A 93 -18.85 -27.12 1.72
C SER A 93 -18.09 -26.64 0.47
N LEU A 94 -17.52 -27.55 -0.31
CA LEU A 94 -16.81 -27.21 -1.56
C LEU A 94 -17.75 -26.62 -2.62
N VAL A 95 -18.95 -27.18 -2.80
CA VAL A 95 -19.99 -26.64 -3.69
C VAL A 95 -20.40 -25.23 -3.26
N ARG A 96 -20.71 -25.03 -1.97
CA ARG A 96 -21.03 -23.69 -1.43
C ARG A 96 -19.89 -22.69 -1.63
N LEU A 97 -18.63 -23.10 -1.44
CA LEU A 97 -17.47 -22.23 -1.69
C LEU A 97 -17.32 -21.88 -3.18
N LYS A 98 -17.66 -22.79 -4.11
CA LYS A 98 -17.70 -22.51 -5.55
C LYS A 98 -18.78 -21.49 -5.90
N GLU A 99 -19.98 -21.65 -5.36
CA GLU A 99 -21.08 -20.70 -5.53
C GLU A 99 -20.71 -19.30 -5.01
N GLN A 100 -20.13 -19.23 -3.81
CA GLN A 100 -19.62 -17.98 -3.23
C GLN A 100 -18.49 -17.37 -4.07
N LEU A 101 -17.51 -18.17 -4.52
CA LEU A 101 -16.43 -17.68 -5.38
C LEU A 101 -16.95 -17.18 -6.74
N ALA A 102 -17.98 -17.81 -7.30
CA ALA A 102 -18.61 -17.38 -8.55
C ALA A 102 -19.33 -16.05 -8.37
N ALA A 103 -20.14 -15.90 -7.32
CA ALA A 103 -20.80 -14.65 -6.97
C ALA A 103 -19.77 -13.52 -6.70
N ASP A 104 -18.70 -13.80 -5.95
CA ASP A 104 -17.61 -12.86 -5.68
C ASP A 104 -16.87 -12.43 -6.97
N LYS A 105 -16.63 -13.37 -7.90
CA LYS A 105 -16.04 -13.10 -9.22
C LYS A 105 -16.96 -12.24 -10.10
N GLN A 106 -18.28 -12.32 -9.91
CA GLN A 106 -19.31 -11.63 -10.70
C GLN A 106 -19.92 -10.39 -10.02
N ARG A 107 -19.51 -10.05 -8.79
CA ARG A 107 -20.07 -8.95 -7.96
C ARG A 107 -20.36 -7.69 -8.82
N PRO A 108 -21.58 -7.11 -8.76
CA PRO A 108 -21.91 -5.93 -9.55
C PRO A 108 -20.98 -4.75 -9.17
N VAL A 109 -20.71 -3.89 -10.14
CA VAL A 109 -19.91 -2.66 -9.98
C VAL A 109 -20.64 -1.52 -10.69
N GLU A 110 -20.44 -0.27 -10.27
CA GLU A 110 -21.09 0.90 -10.87
C GLU A 110 -20.07 1.71 -11.70
N PRO A 111 -19.82 1.37 -12.98
CA PRO A 111 -18.80 2.01 -13.79
C PRO A 111 -19.11 3.50 -14.08
N GLN A 112 -20.38 3.89 -14.13
CA GLN A 112 -20.80 5.29 -14.24
C GLN A 112 -20.29 6.12 -13.04
N LEU A 113 -20.55 5.65 -11.81
CA LEU A 113 -20.07 6.30 -10.59
C LEU A 113 -18.53 6.30 -10.49
N ALA A 114 -17.89 5.23 -10.99
CA ALA A 114 -16.43 5.18 -11.10
C ALA A 114 -15.88 6.26 -12.06
N ALA A 115 -16.48 6.44 -13.24
CA ALA A 115 -16.09 7.45 -14.21
C ALA A 115 -16.28 8.88 -13.68
N GLU A 116 -17.42 9.17 -13.04
CA GLU A 116 -17.69 10.45 -12.38
C GLU A 116 -16.63 10.79 -11.32
N LEU A 117 -16.31 9.83 -10.44
CA LEU A 117 -15.29 10.01 -9.40
C LEU A 117 -13.87 10.13 -9.98
N VAL A 118 -13.54 9.40 -11.05
CA VAL A 118 -12.27 9.52 -11.79
C VAL A 118 -12.11 10.92 -12.39
N ASN A 119 -13.11 11.38 -13.15
CA ASN A 119 -13.10 12.70 -13.80
C ASN A 119 -13.02 13.85 -12.79
N LYS A 120 -13.64 13.68 -11.61
CA LYS A 120 -13.63 14.66 -10.52
C LYS A 120 -12.31 14.73 -9.76
N MET A 121 -11.62 13.60 -9.58
CA MET A 121 -10.50 13.50 -8.62
C MET A 121 -9.12 13.33 -9.23
N ARG A 122 -8.99 12.71 -10.42
CA ARG A 122 -7.68 12.44 -11.05
C ARG A 122 -7.04 13.61 -11.81
N PRO A 123 -7.79 14.48 -12.52
CA PRO A 123 -7.18 15.59 -13.26
C PRO A 123 -6.38 16.54 -12.36
N MET A 124 -5.13 16.82 -12.73
CA MET A 124 -4.25 17.69 -11.94
C MET A 124 -4.80 19.14 -11.93
N LYS A 125 -5.15 19.67 -13.10
CA LYS A 125 -5.99 20.88 -13.30
C LYS A 125 -7.46 20.42 -13.30
N LEU A 126 -8.33 21.07 -12.53
CA LEU A 126 -9.78 20.81 -12.60
C LEU A 126 -10.38 21.49 -13.85
N PRO A 127 -11.51 21.00 -14.41
CA PRO A 127 -12.08 21.57 -15.63
C PRO A 127 -12.42 23.06 -15.52
N ASP A 128 -13.03 23.46 -14.41
CA ASP A 128 -13.56 24.81 -14.18
C ASP A 128 -12.56 25.77 -13.49
N ALA A 129 -11.28 25.38 -13.41
CA ALA A 129 -10.25 26.09 -12.63
C ALA A 129 -9.50 27.17 -13.42
N THR A 130 -9.65 28.43 -13.01
CA THR A 130 -8.98 29.61 -13.59
C THR A 130 -7.90 30.21 -12.67
N GLY A 131 -6.81 29.46 -12.40
CA GLY A 131 -5.70 30.01 -11.63
C GLY A 131 -4.51 29.06 -11.37
N PRO A 132 -3.34 29.61 -10.98
CA PRO A 132 -2.11 28.84 -10.73
C PRO A 132 -2.11 28.06 -9.40
N GLN A 133 -3.09 28.31 -8.51
CA GLN A 133 -3.20 27.61 -7.22
C GLN A 133 -4.07 26.34 -7.27
N GLU A 134 -4.82 26.14 -8.36
CA GLU A 134 -5.86 25.10 -8.45
C GLU A 134 -5.38 23.81 -9.11
N ARG A 135 -4.31 23.88 -9.91
CA ARG A 135 -3.57 22.70 -10.37
C ARG A 135 -2.83 22.09 -9.18
N ALA A 136 -3.12 20.84 -8.85
CA ALA A 136 -2.47 20.13 -7.75
C ALA A 136 -0.94 20.08 -7.96
N ALA A 137 -0.16 20.32 -6.92
CA ALA A 137 1.30 20.20 -6.94
C ALA A 137 1.81 19.04 -6.08
N THR A 138 0.97 18.53 -5.17
CA THR A 138 1.28 17.48 -4.20
C THR A 138 0.14 16.48 -4.06
N HIS A 139 0.44 15.33 -3.47
CA HIS A 139 -0.57 14.37 -3.05
C HIS A 139 -1.58 14.95 -2.05
N ALA A 140 -1.16 15.89 -1.19
CA ALA A 140 -2.04 16.52 -0.23
C ALA A 140 -3.13 17.37 -0.91
N ASP A 141 -2.79 18.03 -2.03
CA ASP A 141 -3.74 18.83 -2.81
C ASP A 141 -4.81 17.94 -3.49
N LEU A 142 -4.41 16.77 -4.01
CA LEU A 142 -5.35 15.78 -4.56
C LEU A 142 -6.20 15.12 -3.47
N LEU A 143 -5.58 14.68 -2.37
CA LEU A 143 -6.27 14.04 -1.25
C LEU A 143 -7.28 14.99 -0.59
N GLY A 144 -6.98 16.30 -0.53
CA GLY A 144 -7.86 17.34 0.00
C GLY A 144 -9.17 17.50 -0.77
N ARG A 145 -9.22 17.07 -2.04
CA ARG A 145 -10.46 17.04 -2.86
C ARG A 145 -11.40 15.89 -2.45
N ILE A 146 -10.88 14.81 -1.86
CA ILE A 146 -11.63 13.59 -1.53
C ILE A 146 -12.29 13.71 -0.15
N ARG A 147 -13.57 14.09 -0.13
CA ARG A 147 -14.39 14.04 1.09
C ARG A 147 -14.78 12.59 1.39
N GLU A 148 -15.24 12.33 2.62
CA GLU A 148 -15.60 10.97 3.03
C GLU A 148 -16.80 10.41 2.25
N THR A 149 -17.73 11.27 1.80
CA THR A 149 -18.82 10.89 0.89
C THR A 149 -18.31 10.42 -0.46
N ASP A 150 -17.32 11.09 -1.05
CA ASP A 150 -16.71 10.68 -2.32
C ASP A 150 -15.93 9.35 -2.17
N ALA A 151 -15.34 9.10 -0.99
CA ALA A 151 -14.67 7.84 -0.67
C ALA A 151 -15.65 6.67 -0.43
N MET A 152 -16.81 6.92 0.18
CA MET A 152 -17.89 5.93 0.31
C MET A 152 -18.54 5.62 -1.04
N ALA A 153 -18.72 6.64 -1.90
CA ALA A 153 -19.15 6.44 -3.28
C ALA A 153 -18.16 5.58 -4.08
N TRP A 154 -16.85 5.71 -3.84
CA TRP A 154 -15.83 4.85 -4.47
C TRP A 154 -15.88 3.38 -3.99
N TYR A 155 -16.13 3.13 -2.70
CA TYR A 155 -16.44 1.77 -2.22
C TYR A 155 -17.69 1.18 -2.90
N ARG A 156 -18.76 1.99 -3.02
CA ARG A 156 -19.99 1.60 -3.73
C ARG A 156 -19.73 1.26 -5.19
N ALA A 157 -18.93 2.06 -5.90
CA ALA A 157 -18.54 1.81 -7.29
C ALA A 157 -17.82 0.47 -7.49
N GLN A 158 -17.06 0.01 -6.49
CA GLN A 158 -16.40 -1.31 -6.47
C GLN A 158 -17.33 -2.48 -6.09
N GLY A 159 -18.61 -2.20 -5.83
CA GLY A 159 -19.64 -3.19 -5.50
C GLY A 159 -19.81 -3.49 -4.00
N LEU A 160 -19.37 -2.60 -3.10
CA LEU A 160 -19.53 -2.79 -1.66
C LEU A 160 -20.71 -1.99 -1.08
N SER A 161 -21.52 -2.65 -0.26
CA SER A 161 -22.50 -1.97 0.61
C SER A 161 -21.84 -1.36 1.85
N GLU A 162 -22.50 -0.39 2.49
CA GLU A 162 -22.01 0.23 3.74
C GLU A 162 -21.78 -0.78 4.87
N ASN A 163 -22.59 -1.84 4.93
CA ASN A 163 -22.43 -2.94 5.88
C ASN A 163 -21.13 -3.73 5.63
N GLU A 164 -20.76 -3.94 4.38
CA GLU A 164 -19.51 -4.61 4.02
C GLU A 164 -18.30 -3.70 4.25
N VAL A 165 -18.41 -2.40 3.99
CA VAL A 165 -17.37 -1.41 4.35
C VAL A 165 -17.19 -1.35 5.87
N SER A 166 -18.27 -1.42 6.65
CA SER A 166 -18.22 -1.50 8.11
C SER A 166 -17.52 -2.78 8.60
N ASN A 167 -17.86 -3.94 8.02
CA ASN A 167 -17.20 -5.21 8.33
C ASN A 167 -15.72 -5.24 7.89
N LEU A 168 -15.38 -4.63 6.76
CA LEU A 168 -14.00 -4.42 6.28
C LEU A 168 -13.21 -3.56 7.28
N ARG A 169 -13.76 -2.40 7.70
CA ARG A 169 -13.13 -1.50 8.66
C ARG A 169 -12.91 -2.17 10.03
N ARG A 170 -13.93 -2.88 10.52
CA ARG A 170 -13.85 -3.69 11.75
C ARG A 170 -12.79 -4.78 11.65
N THR A 171 -12.73 -5.49 10.53
CA THR A 171 -11.76 -6.57 10.27
C THR A 171 -10.35 -6.03 10.15
N ALA A 172 -10.14 -4.90 9.47
CA ALA A 172 -8.87 -4.19 9.42
C ALA A 172 -8.39 -3.84 10.84
N LEU A 173 -9.26 -3.26 11.67
CA LEU A 173 -8.97 -2.95 13.07
C LEU A 173 -8.57 -4.18 13.88
N LEU A 174 -9.30 -5.29 13.78
CA LEU A 174 -8.94 -6.55 14.46
C LEU A 174 -7.62 -7.13 13.93
N SER A 175 -7.36 -7.02 12.63
CA SER A 175 -6.14 -7.51 11.99
C SER A 175 -4.89 -6.71 12.35
N GLY A 176 -5.03 -5.41 12.65
CA GLY A 176 -3.91 -4.57 13.10
C GLY A 176 -3.47 -4.85 14.53
N MET A 177 -4.39 -5.30 15.39
CA MET A 177 -4.14 -5.47 16.84
C MET A 177 -2.93 -6.36 17.18
N PRO A 178 -2.64 -7.51 16.51
CA PRO A 178 -1.47 -8.32 16.83
C PRO A 178 -0.12 -7.70 16.45
N ASN A 179 -0.06 -6.66 15.62
CA ASN A 179 1.20 -6.15 15.05
C ASN A 179 2.30 -5.82 16.10
N PRO A 180 2.00 -5.20 17.27
CA PRO A 180 3.02 -4.96 18.31
C PRO A 180 3.62 -6.22 18.95
N THR A 181 2.98 -7.39 18.80
CA THR A 181 3.53 -8.69 19.27
C THR A 181 4.90 -8.96 18.66
N GLY A 182 5.17 -8.49 17.43
CA GLY A 182 6.48 -8.52 16.76
C GLY A 182 7.58 -7.68 17.43
N SER A 183 7.31 -7.12 18.61
CA SER A 183 8.28 -6.46 19.49
C SER A 183 8.07 -6.79 20.99
N PHE A 184 7.13 -7.68 21.32
CA PHE A 184 6.71 -7.91 22.71
C PHE A 184 7.85 -8.44 23.58
N LEU A 185 8.61 -9.43 23.10
CA LEU A 185 9.71 -10.02 23.85
C LEU A 185 10.82 -9.01 24.16
N ASN A 186 11.15 -8.13 23.19
CA ASN A 186 12.05 -7.01 23.42
C ASN A 186 11.51 -6.08 24.51
N ASN A 187 10.25 -5.66 24.39
CA ASN A 187 9.65 -4.71 25.33
C ASN A 187 9.53 -5.30 26.74
N ALA A 188 9.23 -6.59 26.88
CA ALA A 188 9.23 -7.31 28.15
C ALA A 188 10.64 -7.38 28.76
N MET A 189 11.67 -7.75 27.99
CA MET A 189 13.04 -7.76 28.50
C MET A 189 13.54 -6.35 28.89
N GLN A 190 13.22 -5.32 28.10
CA GLN A 190 13.63 -3.95 28.37
C GLN A 190 12.88 -3.28 29.53
N TYR A 191 11.56 -3.45 29.64
CA TYR A 191 10.73 -2.68 30.59
C TYR A 191 10.18 -3.49 31.77
N ILE A 192 10.33 -4.82 31.77
CA ILE A 192 9.94 -5.70 32.88
C ILE A 192 11.19 -6.37 33.47
N VAL A 193 11.87 -7.23 32.70
CA VAL A 193 12.97 -8.07 33.21
C VAL A 193 14.16 -7.23 33.70
N SER A 194 14.59 -6.22 32.94
CA SER A 194 15.71 -5.33 33.29
C SER A 194 15.51 -4.60 34.65
N PRO A 195 14.34 -3.99 34.95
CA PRO A 195 13.99 -3.53 36.30
C PRO A 195 13.99 -4.63 37.38
N TRP A 196 13.43 -5.81 37.10
CA TRP A 196 13.39 -6.91 38.08
C TRP A 196 14.78 -7.47 38.42
N ILE A 197 15.71 -7.56 37.46
CA ILE A 197 17.11 -7.93 37.70
C ILE A 197 17.78 -6.93 38.64
N ASN A 198 17.60 -5.63 38.43
CA ASN A 198 18.14 -4.59 39.31
C ASN A 198 17.61 -4.75 40.75
N TYR A 199 16.30 -4.95 40.89
CA TYR A 199 15.64 -5.14 42.18
C TYR A 199 16.13 -6.40 42.93
N ALA A 200 16.20 -7.55 42.23
CA ALA A 200 16.58 -8.83 42.82
C ALA A 200 18.08 -8.91 43.17
N THR A 201 18.96 -8.49 42.27
CA THR A 201 20.41 -8.54 42.48
C THR A 201 20.94 -7.44 43.40
N ARG A 202 20.18 -6.34 43.54
CA ARG A 202 20.63 -5.05 44.12
C ARG A 202 21.86 -4.47 43.41
N GLN A 203 22.14 -4.90 42.18
CA GLN A 203 23.23 -4.42 41.33
C GLN A 203 22.66 -3.59 40.16
N PRO A 204 22.71 -2.25 40.23
CA PRO A 204 22.19 -1.38 39.18
C PRO A 204 22.81 -1.64 37.80
N TRP A 205 24.11 -1.96 37.77
CA TRP A 205 24.83 -2.30 36.54
C TRP A 205 24.46 -3.67 35.96
N ALA A 206 23.94 -4.62 36.74
CA ALA A 206 23.43 -5.88 36.20
C ALA A 206 22.12 -5.66 35.43
N GLY A 207 21.17 -4.94 36.03
CA GLY A 207 19.90 -4.60 35.39
C GLY A 207 20.06 -3.65 34.19
N ALA A 208 21.01 -2.70 34.27
CA ALA A 208 21.39 -1.86 33.14
C ALA A 208 22.11 -2.65 32.05
N GLY A 209 23.09 -3.50 32.41
CA GLY A 209 23.84 -4.41 31.53
C GLY A 209 22.93 -5.28 30.67
N PHE A 210 21.98 -5.98 31.31
CA PHE A 210 20.95 -6.74 30.62
C PHE A 210 20.09 -5.85 29.68
N GLY A 211 19.81 -4.61 30.10
CA GLY A 211 19.12 -3.61 29.27
C GLY A 211 19.90 -3.20 28.01
N PHE A 212 21.21 -2.94 28.14
CA PHE A 212 22.10 -2.64 27.00
C PHE A 212 22.20 -3.84 26.04
N ALA A 213 22.42 -5.05 26.58
CA ALA A 213 22.50 -6.28 25.78
C ALA A 213 21.19 -6.55 25.03
N THR A 214 20.04 -6.40 25.70
CA THR A 214 18.72 -6.49 25.07
C THR A 214 18.56 -5.46 23.95
N ALA A 215 18.96 -4.21 24.17
CA ALA A 215 18.88 -3.16 23.16
C ALA A 215 19.77 -3.46 21.94
N ALA A 216 20.96 -4.04 22.13
CA ALA A 216 21.85 -4.43 21.03
C ALA A 216 21.25 -5.55 20.15
N ILE A 217 20.60 -6.56 20.75
CA ILE A 217 19.95 -7.66 20.00
C ILE A 217 18.51 -7.35 19.55
N ALA A 218 17.97 -6.18 19.91
CA ALA A 218 16.58 -5.82 19.62
C ALA A 218 16.23 -5.85 18.13
N ALA A 219 17.14 -5.40 17.26
CA ALA A 219 16.91 -5.39 15.81
C ALA A 219 16.72 -6.80 15.19
N PRO A 220 17.68 -7.74 15.32
CA PRO A 220 17.51 -9.09 14.80
C PRO A 220 16.40 -9.88 15.52
N MET A 221 16.20 -9.67 16.83
CA MET A 221 15.14 -10.37 17.57
C MET A 221 13.73 -9.92 17.15
N ASN A 222 13.51 -8.62 16.93
CA ASN A 222 12.24 -8.13 16.41
C ASN A 222 12.02 -8.57 14.94
N ALA A 223 13.09 -8.68 14.13
CA ALA A 223 13.01 -9.27 12.79
C ALA A 223 12.62 -10.77 12.84
N ALA A 224 13.16 -11.53 13.79
CA ALA A 224 12.77 -12.92 14.00
C ALA A 224 11.28 -13.10 14.37
N GLN A 225 10.60 -12.06 14.87
CA GLN A 225 9.18 -12.12 15.26
C GLN A 225 8.23 -11.50 14.22
N GLN A 226 8.67 -10.51 13.44
CA GLN A 226 7.77 -9.73 12.58
C GLN A 226 7.18 -10.55 11.42
N SER A 227 7.92 -11.49 10.81
CA SER A 227 7.40 -12.31 9.69
C SER A 227 6.19 -13.17 10.08
N ALA A 228 6.21 -13.79 11.26
CA ALA A 228 5.07 -14.53 11.78
C ALA A 228 3.86 -13.63 12.04
N VAL A 229 4.08 -12.51 12.73
CA VAL A 229 3.01 -11.58 13.14
C VAL A 229 2.35 -10.89 11.94
N VAL A 230 3.11 -10.45 10.93
CA VAL A 230 2.54 -9.85 9.70
C VAL A 230 1.65 -10.84 8.95
N SER A 231 2.05 -12.11 8.90
CA SER A 231 1.24 -13.17 8.27
C SER A 231 -0.04 -13.46 9.05
N LEU A 232 0.00 -13.41 10.39
CA LEU A 232 -1.21 -13.51 11.22
C LEU A 232 -2.16 -12.32 11.00
N CYS A 233 -1.63 -11.09 10.92
CA CYS A 233 -2.41 -9.90 10.55
C CYS A 233 -3.08 -10.09 9.18
N GLU A 234 -2.33 -10.52 8.16
CA GLU A 234 -2.87 -10.84 6.83
C GLU A 234 -3.95 -11.94 6.89
N SER A 235 -3.77 -12.98 7.72
CA SER A 235 -4.76 -14.04 7.96
C SER A 235 -6.07 -13.53 8.57
N ILE A 236 -5.99 -12.72 9.63
CA ILE A 236 -7.19 -12.14 10.26
C ILE A 236 -7.94 -11.25 9.25
N ARG A 237 -7.19 -10.45 8.48
CA ARG A 237 -7.78 -9.52 7.51
C ARG A 237 -8.48 -10.24 6.36
N GLU A 238 -7.83 -11.26 5.79
CA GLU A 238 -8.32 -12.01 4.64
C GLU A 238 -9.46 -12.99 4.97
N HIS A 239 -9.61 -13.39 6.24
CA HIS A 239 -10.70 -14.28 6.66
C HIS A 239 -11.94 -13.50 7.15
N GLY A 240 -11.77 -12.34 7.79
CA GLY A 240 -12.86 -11.63 8.48
C GLY A 240 -13.78 -10.78 7.59
N GLY A 241 -13.36 -10.43 6.37
CA GLY A 241 -14.13 -9.55 5.49
C GLY A 241 -13.40 -9.18 4.21
N HIS A 242 -14.02 -8.32 3.40
CA HIS A 242 -13.43 -7.80 2.17
C HIS A 242 -12.08 -7.09 2.43
N VAL A 243 -11.14 -7.24 1.49
CA VAL A 243 -9.78 -6.68 1.58
C VAL A 243 -9.52 -5.78 0.37
N ILE A 244 -9.05 -4.56 0.63
CA ILE A 244 -8.61 -3.65 -0.44
C ILE A 244 -7.27 -4.16 -0.98
N VAL A 245 -7.24 -4.38 -2.29
CA VAL A 245 -6.05 -4.65 -3.07
C VAL A 245 -5.60 -3.32 -3.67
N PRO A 246 -4.49 -2.72 -3.19
CA PRO A 246 -3.86 -1.63 -3.90
C PRO A 246 -3.33 -2.16 -5.23
N ASP A 247 -3.58 -1.44 -6.32
CA ASP A 247 -2.88 -1.68 -7.58
C ASP A 247 -1.37 -1.43 -7.37
N LYS A 248 -0.57 -2.49 -7.42
CA LYS A 248 0.88 -2.41 -7.16
C LYS A 248 1.70 -1.97 -8.37
N ASP A 249 1.15 -1.99 -9.57
CA ASP A 249 1.88 -1.55 -10.75
C ASP A 249 1.84 -0.02 -10.86
N GLN A 250 0.78 0.61 -10.33
CA GLN A 250 0.68 2.07 -10.17
C GLN A 250 1.09 2.57 -8.77
N ILE A 251 0.71 1.88 -7.68
CA ILE A 251 0.90 2.35 -6.28
C ILE A 251 1.98 1.50 -5.59
N ASN A 252 3.24 1.91 -5.75
CA ASN A 252 4.41 1.20 -5.24
C ASN A 252 5.48 2.13 -4.65
N ASP A 253 6.40 1.56 -3.87
CA ASP A 253 7.54 2.26 -3.29
C ASP A 253 8.79 2.19 -4.22
N ARG A 254 8.62 1.97 -5.55
CA ARG A 254 9.74 1.79 -6.51
C ARG A 254 10.68 2.99 -6.58
N HIS A 255 10.10 4.19 -6.63
CA HIS A 255 10.85 5.43 -6.71
C HIS A 255 11.40 5.87 -5.34
N TRP A 256 12.51 6.59 -5.34
CA TRP A 256 13.08 7.17 -4.11
C TRP A 256 12.94 8.71 -4.16
N LEU A 257 12.26 9.28 -3.17
CA LEU A 257 11.83 10.69 -3.20
C LEU A 257 12.95 11.74 -3.41
N PRO A 258 14.17 11.59 -2.84
CA PRO A 258 15.30 12.46 -3.17
C PRO A 258 15.74 12.40 -4.63
N ASP A 259 15.71 11.20 -5.22
CA ASP A 259 16.15 10.97 -6.61
C ASP A 259 15.09 11.58 -7.57
N LEU A 260 13.80 11.44 -7.25
CA LEU A 260 12.70 12.15 -7.93
C LEU A 260 12.77 13.68 -7.78
N ALA A 261 13.17 14.19 -6.62
CA ALA A 261 13.29 15.64 -6.40
C ALA A 261 14.34 16.26 -7.33
N GLN A 262 15.48 15.57 -7.53
CA GLN A 262 16.51 16.00 -8.48
C GLN A 262 16.05 15.85 -9.94
N ALA A 263 15.32 14.77 -10.28
CA ALA A 263 14.76 14.59 -11.62
C ALA A 263 13.76 15.70 -11.99
N LEU A 264 12.89 16.10 -11.06
CA LEU A 264 11.98 17.24 -11.23
C LEU A 264 12.72 18.55 -11.47
N GLU A 265 13.75 18.85 -10.67
CA GLU A 265 14.57 20.05 -10.82
C GLU A 265 15.22 20.09 -12.23
N SER A 266 15.82 18.99 -12.69
CA SER A 266 16.44 18.88 -14.02
C SER A 266 15.46 18.87 -15.21
N HIS A 267 14.27 18.30 -15.05
CA HIS A 267 13.26 18.30 -16.12
C HIS A 267 12.63 19.68 -16.32
N ILE A 268 12.53 20.52 -15.28
CA ILE A 268 12.11 21.93 -15.42
C ILE A 268 13.11 22.71 -16.28
N GLU A 269 14.41 22.53 -16.02
CA GLU A 269 15.49 23.14 -16.81
C GLU A 269 15.41 22.68 -18.27
N THR A 270 15.38 21.35 -18.51
CA THR A 270 15.27 20.74 -19.85
C THR A 270 14.04 21.23 -20.63
N PHE A 271 12.89 21.34 -19.97
CA PHE A 271 11.66 21.83 -20.60
C PHE A 271 11.74 23.31 -20.93
N SER A 272 12.33 24.13 -20.05
CA SER A 272 12.54 25.56 -20.29
C SER A 272 13.46 25.80 -21.49
N GLU A 273 14.56 25.06 -21.60
CA GLU A 273 15.46 25.08 -22.77
C GLU A 273 14.72 24.68 -24.06
N CYS A 274 13.83 23.69 -24.01
CA CYS A 274 13.02 23.29 -25.16
C CYS A 274 12.00 24.37 -25.56
N CYS A 275 11.35 25.03 -24.60
CA CYS A 275 10.46 26.17 -24.84
C CYS A 275 11.21 27.33 -25.49
N ASP A 276 12.38 27.70 -24.97
CA ASP A 276 13.17 28.82 -25.48
C ASP A 276 13.72 28.54 -26.88
N LYS A 277 14.23 27.32 -27.13
CA LYS A 277 14.66 26.86 -28.45
C LYS A 277 13.51 26.85 -29.46
N PHE A 278 12.33 26.38 -29.07
CA PHE A 278 11.15 26.40 -29.93
C PHE A 278 10.70 27.83 -30.22
N ARG A 279 10.67 28.73 -29.21
CA ARG A 279 10.34 30.15 -29.39
C ARG A 279 11.25 30.82 -30.42
N VAL A 280 12.58 30.63 -30.32
CA VAL A 280 13.55 31.23 -31.25
C VAL A 280 13.34 30.71 -32.68
N LEU A 281 13.20 29.39 -32.87
CA LEU A 281 12.97 28.79 -34.19
C LEU A 281 11.61 29.20 -34.79
N LYS A 282 10.58 29.33 -33.95
CA LYS A 282 9.24 29.77 -34.38
C LYS A 282 9.24 31.24 -34.78
N GLN A 283 9.87 32.12 -34.00
CA GLN A 283 10.05 33.53 -34.36
C GLN A 283 10.83 33.72 -35.67
N ALA A 284 11.85 32.88 -35.93
CA ALA A 284 12.58 32.90 -37.20
C ALA A 284 11.73 32.44 -38.40
N ALA A 285 10.84 31.45 -38.20
CA ALA A 285 9.89 31.01 -39.23
C ALA A 285 8.78 32.04 -39.48
N ASP A 286 8.25 32.68 -38.43
CA ASP A 286 7.20 33.70 -38.52
C ASP A 286 7.68 35.00 -39.20
N GLN A 287 9.00 35.26 -39.18
CA GLN A 287 9.64 36.33 -39.96
C GLN A 287 9.74 36.01 -41.46
N ASN A 288 9.51 34.76 -41.88
CA ASN A 288 9.62 34.34 -43.27
C ASN A 288 8.53 33.30 -43.67
N PRO A 289 7.23 33.63 -43.51
CA PRO A 289 6.12 32.66 -43.51
C PRO A 289 5.80 32.04 -44.88
N ALA A 290 6.50 32.44 -45.94
CA ALA A 290 6.43 31.78 -47.25
C ALA A 290 7.32 30.51 -47.35
N ALA A 291 8.20 30.28 -46.36
CA ALA A 291 9.01 29.07 -46.28
C ALA A 291 8.24 27.94 -45.59
N ALA A 292 8.38 26.71 -46.08
CA ALA A 292 7.84 25.52 -45.41
C ALA A 292 8.50 25.32 -44.02
N PRO A 293 7.77 24.77 -43.02
CA PRO A 293 8.33 24.52 -41.69
C PRO A 293 9.62 23.70 -41.75
N THR A 294 10.70 24.21 -41.15
CA THR A 294 11.99 23.53 -41.22
C THR A 294 11.95 22.19 -40.47
N ALA A 295 12.79 21.25 -40.91
CA ALA A 295 13.00 19.99 -40.19
C ALA A 295 13.46 20.24 -38.75
N GLU A 296 14.19 21.33 -38.50
CA GLU A 296 14.64 21.77 -37.19
C GLU A 296 13.49 22.26 -36.30
N LEU A 297 12.57 23.09 -36.82
CA LEU A 297 11.37 23.51 -36.09
C LEU A 297 10.48 22.30 -35.76
N SER A 298 10.32 21.38 -36.71
CA SER A 298 9.57 20.13 -36.52
C SER A 298 10.23 19.20 -35.50
N ALA A 299 11.56 19.15 -35.46
CA ALA A 299 12.30 18.42 -34.44
C ALA A 299 12.23 19.09 -33.06
N ALA A 300 12.29 20.42 -32.99
CA ALA A 300 12.12 21.19 -31.77
C ALA A 300 10.70 21.03 -31.18
N ALA A 301 9.66 21.01 -32.02
CA ALA A 301 8.30 20.68 -31.59
C ALA A 301 8.24 19.29 -30.93
N ARG A 302 8.79 18.25 -31.58
CA ARG A 302 8.86 16.89 -30.99
C ARG A 302 9.67 16.86 -29.68
N GLN A 303 10.79 17.59 -29.59
CA GLN A 303 11.59 17.69 -28.37
C GLN A 303 10.81 18.36 -27.22
N LEU A 304 10.08 19.45 -27.51
CA LEU A 304 9.24 20.16 -26.55
C LEU A 304 8.11 19.27 -26.00
N LEU A 305 7.40 18.54 -26.87
CA LEU A 305 6.33 17.63 -26.43
C LEU A 305 6.85 16.40 -25.66
N GLN A 306 8.03 15.89 -26.01
CA GLN A 306 8.69 14.85 -25.21
C GLN A 306 9.15 15.38 -23.84
N ALA A 307 9.55 16.65 -23.75
CA ALA A 307 9.87 17.30 -22.48
C ALA A 307 8.60 17.56 -21.64
N GLU A 308 7.49 18.02 -22.23
CA GLU A 308 6.17 18.16 -21.59
C GLU A 308 5.74 16.82 -20.95
N ALA A 309 5.78 15.73 -21.74
CA ALA A 309 5.39 14.40 -21.29
C ALA A 309 6.26 13.89 -20.13
N ARG A 310 7.60 14.06 -20.21
CA ARG A 310 8.52 13.69 -19.12
C ARG A 310 8.30 14.53 -17.86
N LEU A 311 8.05 15.82 -18.02
CA LEU A 311 7.79 16.75 -16.90
C LEU A 311 6.50 16.38 -16.15
N HIS A 312 5.45 16.03 -16.89
CA HIS A 312 4.18 15.57 -16.31
C HIS A 312 4.27 14.16 -15.73
N GLN A 313 5.02 13.24 -16.34
CA GLN A 313 5.28 11.91 -15.78
C GLN A 313 6.04 12.02 -14.44
N ALA A 314 7.15 12.77 -14.39
CA ALA A 314 7.90 12.96 -13.15
C ALA A 314 7.07 13.68 -12.06
N GLN A 315 6.19 14.62 -12.44
CA GLN A 315 5.23 15.24 -11.52
C GLN A 315 4.24 14.19 -10.97
N HIS A 316 3.72 13.31 -11.82
CA HIS A 316 2.85 12.21 -11.42
C HIS A 316 3.55 11.24 -10.47
N ASP A 317 4.77 10.78 -10.83
CA ASP A 317 5.55 9.83 -10.02
C ASP A 317 5.89 10.38 -8.64
N PHE A 318 6.24 11.67 -8.55
CA PHE A 318 6.40 12.37 -7.27
C PHE A 318 5.10 12.37 -6.45
N VAL A 319 3.99 12.77 -7.06
CA VAL A 319 2.68 12.88 -6.39
C VAL A 319 2.12 11.51 -5.98
N MET A 320 2.35 10.45 -6.75
CA MET A 320 2.06 9.06 -6.37
C MET A 320 2.96 8.62 -5.20
N THR A 321 4.27 8.84 -5.30
CA THR A 321 5.25 8.45 -4.27
C THR A 321 4.97 9.14 -2.92
N GLN A 322 4.58 10.43 -2.93
CA GLN A 322 4.08 11.11 -1.74
C GLN A 322 2.89 10.38 -1.09
N GLY A 323 1.96 9.87 -1.90
CA GLY A 323 0.84 9.05 -1.43
C GLY A 323 1.27 7.71 -0.85
N ALA A 324 2.22 7.02 -1.48
CA ALA A 324 2.80 5.77 -0.99
C ALA A 324 3.51 5.96 0.37
N HIS A 325 4.25 7.06 0.55
CA HIS A 325 4.86 7.45 1.82
C HIS A 325 3.81 7.77 2.91
N GLN A 326 2.82 8.62 2.59
CA GLN A 326 1.77 9.05 3.55
C GLN A 326 0.88 7.88 3.99
N ARG A 327 0.70 6.87 3.15
CA ARG A 327 0.10 5.57 3.51
C ARG A 327 0.89 4.81 4.57
N GLN A 328 2.23 4.84 4.55
CA GLN A 328 3.04 4.25 5.62
C GLN A 328 2.98 5.08 6.92
N TRP A 329 2.79 6.40 6.82
CA TRP A 329 2.50 7.27 7.98
C TRP A 329 1.16 6.91 8.65
N MET A 330 0.08 6.81 7.86
CA MET A 330 -1.25 6.44 8.38
C MET A 330 -1.26 5.07 9.07
N GLY A 331 -0.49 4.10 8.56
CA GLY A 331 -0.27 2.79 9.20
C GLY A 331 0.62 2.79 10.45
N ASN A 332 0.89 3.95 11.05
CA ASN A 332 1.79 4.09 12.20
C ASN A 332 1.44 5.24 13.17
N ARG A 333 0.49 6.11 12.79
CA ARG A 333 0.21 7.40 13.42
C ARG A 333 -0.25 7.27 14.87
N TRP A 334 -1.22 6.40 15.13
CA TRP A 334 -1.80 6.20 16.46
C TRP A 334 -0.83 5.47 17.39
N GLN A 335 -0.09 4.46 16.89
CA GLN A 335 0.90 3.77 17.72
C GLN A 335 2.07 4.67 18.14
N ALA A 336 2.30 5.81 17.47
CA ALA A 336 3.32 6.77 17.92
C ALA A 336 3.07 7.23 19.36
N VAL A 337 1.81 7.50 19.74
CA VAL A 337 1.44 8.01 21.08
C VAL A 337 1.90 7.07 22.23
N PRO A 338 1.50 5.79 22.30
CA PRO A 338 1.96 4.89 23.35
C PRO A 338 3.45 4.56 23.26
N ARG A 339 4.09 4.62 22.08
CA ARG A 339 5.56 4.46 21.96
C ARG A 339 6.31 5.66 22.56
N ILE A 340 5.81 6.89 22.34
CA ILE A 340 6.36 8.12 22.93
C ILE A 340 6.19 8.11 24.45
N LEU A 341 4.99 7.78 24.94
CA LEU A 341 4.65 7.86 26.37
C LEU A 341 5.25 6.72 27.21
N ARG A 342 5.56 5.56 26.63
CA ARG A 342 6.08 4.38 27.37
C ARG A 342 7.31 4.69 28.22
N SER A 343 8.28 5.41 27.68
CA SER A 343 9.54 5.68 28.40
C SER A 343 9.39 6.76 29.49
N PRO A 344 8.76 7.92 29.24
CA PRO A 344 8.39 8.87 30.28
C PRO A 344 7.54 8.25 31.39
N LEU A 345 6.56 7.41 31.07
CA LEU A 345 5.72 6.73 32.07
C LEU A 345 6.52 5.72 32.91
N ALA A 346 7.44 4.97 32.32
CA ALA A 346 8.35 4.11 33.10
C ALA A 346 9.24 4.96 34.04
N GLY A 347 9.71 6.12 33.58
CA GLY A 347 10.49 7.08 34.39
C GLY A 347 9.70 7.67 35.57
N THR A 348 8.46 8.11 35.34
CA THR A 348 7.61 8.68 36.40
C THR A 348 7.09 7.62 37.38
N LEU A 349 6.74 6.41 36.92
CA LEU A 349 6.43 5.27 37.81
C LEU A 349 7.68 4.80 38.59
N GLY A 350 8.88 5.06 38.07
CA GLY A 350 10.14 4.95 38.80
C GLY A 350 10.26 5.92 39.98
N LEU A 351 9.68 7.13 39.91
CA LEU A 351 9.69 8.09 41.03
C LEU A 351 8.92 7.57 42.25
N LEU A 352 7.95 6.67 42.07
CA LEU A 352 7.24 6.03 43.18
C LEU A 352 8.19 5.24 44.11
N SER A 353 9.36 4.78 43.63
CA SER A 353 10.35 4.13 44.48
C SER A 353 10.99 5.06 45.53
N LYS A 354 10.79 6.38 45.40
CA LYS A 354 11.29 7.41 46.31
C LYS A 354 10.25 7.75 47.39
N THR A 355 8.97 7.44 47.18
CA THR A 355 7.95 7.57 48.23
C THR A 355 8.10 6.42 49.23
N GLY A 356 7.96 6.71 50.54
CA GLY A 356 8.16 5.71 51.58
C GLY A 356 7.19 4.52 51.48
N ALA A 357 5.94 4.79 51.10
CA ALA A 357 4.85 3.83 51.08
C ALA A 357 4.89 2.82 49.92
N MET A 358 5.58 3.12 48.80
CA MET A 358 5.50 2.31 47.57
C MET A 358 6.82 1.64 47.16
N ARG A 359 7.80 1.57 48.07
CA ARG A 359 9.16 1.05 47.79
C ARG A 359 9.18 -0.36 47.19
N ALA A 360 8.32 -1.27 47.65
CA ALA A 360 8.19 -2.63 47.10
C ALA A 360 7.36 -2.70 45.81
N LEU A 361 6.52 -1.69 45.55
CA LEU A 361 5.58 -1.68 44.43
C LEU A 361 6.17 -1.10 43.14
N SER A 362 7.30 -0.39 43.16
CA SER A 362 7.78 0.31 41.95
C SER A 362 8.13 -0.62 40.76
N PRO A 363 8.77 -1.80 40.91
CA PRO A 363 8.96 -2.74 39.80
C PRO A 363 7.62 -3.24 39.24
N THR A 364 6.66 -3.51 40.12
CA THR A 364 5.28 -3.91 39.76
C THR A 364 4.54 -2.78 39.04
N ALA A 365 4.68 -1.54 39.50
CA ALA A 365 4.06 -0.36 38.88
C ALA A 365 4.66 -0.08 37.50
N GLN A 366 5.99 -0.16 37.34
CA GLN A 366 6.65 -0.10 36.04
C GLN A 366 6.19 -1.23 35.11
N THR A 367 6.03 -2.46 35.63
CA THR A 367 5.50 -3.61 34.89
C THR A 367 4.07 -3.35 34.42
N VAL A 368 3.17 -2.90 35.30
CA VAL A 368 1.78 -2.56 34.97
C VAL A 368 1.72 -1.41 33.95
N GLY A 369 2.52 -0.36 34.13
CA GLY A 369 2.60 0.75 33.16
C GLY A 369 3.11 0.31 31.78
N ALA A 370 4.11 -0.57 31.74
CA ALA A 370 4.62 -1.15 30.50
C ALA A 370 3.59 -2.05 29.81
N LEU A 371 2.82 -2.86 30.56
CA LEU A 371 1.73 -3.68 30.04
C LEU A 371 0.57 -2.82 29.54
N LEU A 372 0.14 -1.79 30.27
CA LEU A 372 -0.89 -0.83 29.83
C LEU A 372 -0.47 -0.09 28.56
N MET A 373 0.78 0.40 28.48
CA MET A 373 1.31 1.02 27.27
C MET A 373 1.54 0.03 26.12
N THR A 374 1.59 -1.27 26.39
CA THR A 374 1.63 -2.32 25.35
C THR A 374 0.21 -2.58 24.84
N ALA A 375 -0.77 -2.79 25.73
CA ALA A 375 -2.19 -2.92 25.38
C ALA A 375 -2.71 -1.70 24.58
N ALA A 376 -2.36 -0.48 25.00
CA ALA A 376 -2.67 0.74 24.26
C ALA A 376 -2.04 0.75 22.86
N GLN A 377 -0.82 0.21 22.69
CA GLN A 377 -0.21 0.07 21.36
C GLN A 377 -0.93 -1.00 20.51
N HIS A 378 -1.45 -2.08 21.09
CA HIS A 378 -2.27 -3.06 20.35
C HIS A 378 -3.56 -2.43 19.83
N VAL A 379 -4.30 -1.70 20.66
CA VAL A 379 -5.52 -0.98 20.22
C VAL A 379 -5.19 0.08 19.16
N ALA A 380 -4.13 0.86 19.36
CA ALA A 380 -3.67 1.85 18.40
C ALA A 380 -3.20 1.22 17.07
N ALA A 381 -2.63 0.01 17.09
CA ALA A 381 -2.24 -0.71 15.88
C ALA A 381 -3.45 -1.17 15.05
N GLY A 382 -4.59 -1.43 15.70
CA GLY A 382 -5.86 -1.65 15.02
C GLY A 382 -6.34 -0.40 14.28
N PHE A 383 -6.38 0.75 14.95
CA PHE A 383 -6.75 2.02 14.30
C PHE A 383 -5.77 2.45 13.19
N ASP A 384 -4.48 2.13 13.32
CA ASP A 384 -3.48 2.34 12.26
C ASP A 384 -3.75 1.46 11.02
N GLU A 385 -4.05 0.17 11.18
CA GLU A 385 -4.35 -0.71 10.04
C GLU A 385 -5.69 -0.34 9.40
N GLN A 386 -6.72 0.01 10.18
CA GLN A 386 -7.98 0.54 9.64
C GLN A 386 -7.73 1.81 8.81
N ALA A 387 -7.03 2.81 9.38
CA ALA A 387 -6.70 4.04 8.67
C ALA A 387 -5.86 3.78 7.41
N LYS A 388 -4.95 2.80 7.45
CA LYS A 388 -4.17 2.35 6.29
C LYS A 388 -5.03 1.72 5.21
N GLN A 389 -6.03 0.92 5.58
CA GLN A 389 -6.97 0.33 4.63
C GLN A 389 -7.84 1.41 3.97
N ASP A 390 -8.46 2.30 4.74
CA ASP A 390 -9.21 3.43 4.17
C ASP A 390 -8.32 4.33 3.27
N TYR A 391 -7.04 4.47 3.59
CA TYR A 391 -6.06 5.16 2.74
C TYR A 391 -5.73 4.38 1.45
N ASN A 392 -5.64 3.04 1.49
CA ASN A 392 -5.47 2.22 0.29
C ASN A 392 -6.61 2.49 -0.71
N ASN A 393 -7.86 2.66 -0.24
CA ASN A 393 -8.97 2.93 -1.15
C ASN A 393 -8.88 4.32 -1.80
N LYS A 394 -8.46 5.34 -1.03
CA LYS A 394 -8.25 6.71 -1.55
C LYS A 394 -7.07 6.78 -2.54
N LEU A 395 -6.02 5.96 -2.36
CA LEU A 395 -4.97 5.79 -3.36
C LEU A 395 -5.47 5.07 -4.62
N ASN A 396 -6.29 4.03 -4.49
CA ASN A 396 -6.91 3.36 -5.63
C ASN A 396 -7.80 4.31 -6.45
N LEU A 397 -8.55 5.20 -5.80
CA LEU A 397 -9.33 6.24 -6.48
C LEU A 397 -8.44 7.15 -7.34
N LEU A 398 -7.29 7.58 -6.81
CA LEU A 398 -6.39 8.50 -7.50
C LEU A 398 -5.52 7.85 -8.59
N TYR A 399 -5.03 6.63 -8.39
CA TYR A 399 -3.91 6.10 -9.19
C TYR A 399 -4.13 4.72 -9.84
N ALA A 400 -5.02 3.87 -9.35
CA ALA A 400 -5.12 2.49 -9.87
C ALA A 400 -5.56 2.47 -11.35
N ASP A 401 -5.00 1.58 -12.17
CA ASP A 401 -5.48 1.33 -13.52
C ASP A 401 -6.85 0.63 -13.44
N VAL A 402 -7.91 1.41 -13.60
CA VAL A 402 -9.31 0.96 -13.77
C VAL A 402 -9.82 1.26 -15.17
N LEU A 403 -8.94 1.66 -16.09
CA LEU A 403 -9.32 2.23 -17.38
C LEU A 403 -9.03 1.26 -18.52
N THR A 404 -9.91 1.27 -19.51
CA THR A 404 -9.59 0.83 -20.88
C THR A 404 -8.51 1.74 -21.46
N ASP A 405 -7.80 1.28 -22.49
CA ASP A 405 -6.73 2.11 -23.08
C ASP A 405 -7.29 3.35 -23.83
N THR A 406 -8.53 3.29 -24.32
CA THR A 406 -9.31 4.46 -24.76
C THR A 406 -9.52 5.46 -23.62
N GLY A 407 -9.98 4.98 -22.44
CA GLY A 407 -10.17 5.82 -21.25
C GLY A 407 -8.87 6.46 -20.75
N LYS A 408 -7.74 5.74 -20.78
CA LYS A 408 -6.41 6.30 -20.51
C LYS A 408 -6.06 7.41 -21.50
N SER A 409 -6.31 7.17 -22.79
CA SER A 409 -6.05 8.12 -23.88
C SER A 409 -6.86 9.42 -23.71
N LYS A 410 -8.14 9.32 -23.33
CA LYS A 410 -8.97 10.49 -22.98
C LYS A 410 -8.45 11.24 -21.76
N LEU A 411 -8.24 10.54 -20.64
CA LEU A 411 -7.78 11.15 -19.39
C LEU A 411 -6.42 11.86 -19.58
N ALA A 412 -5.53 11.32 -20.42
CA ALA A 412 -4.25 11.93 -20.77
C ALA A 412 -4.40 13.21 -21.63
N ARG A 413 -5.47 13.34 -22.42
CA ARG A 413 -5.84 14.59 -23.12
C ARG A 413 -6.62 15.57 -22.25
N GLY A 414 -7.04 15.18 -21.04
CA GLY A 414 -7.95 15.95 -20.19
C GLY A 414 -9.43 15.86 -20.59
N GLU A 415 -9.78 14.92 -21.48
CA GLU A 415 -11.17 14.63 -21.84
C GLU A 415 -11.87 13.80 -20.74
N PRO A 416 -13.18 13.99 -20.52
CA PRO A 416 -13.93 13.18 -19.56
C PRO A 416 -14.04 11.73 -20.02
N VAL A 417 -13.74 10.82 -19.10
CA VAL A 417 -13.89 9.36 -19.24
C VAL A 417 -15.37 8.98 -19.11
N ALA A 418 -15.85 8.06 -19.96
CA ALA A 418 -17.21 7.52 -19.93
C ALA A 418 -17.30 6.19 -19.14
N ALA A 419 -18.52 5.69 -18.87
CA ALA A 419 -18.73 4.45 -18.13
C ALA A 419 -18.18 3.21 -18.87
N GLU A 420 -18.30 3.20 -20.20
CA GLU A 420 -17.83 2.15 -21.11
C GLU A 420 -16.30 2.05 -21.12
N GLU A 421 -15.63 3.13 -20.70
CA GLU A 421 -14.17 3.24 -20.68
C GLU A 421 -13.56 2.79 -19.34
N ILE A 422 -14.40 2.43 -18.36
CA ILE A 422 -14.00 1.81 -17.10
C ILE A 422 -13.95 0.28 -17.26
N ASP A 423 -12.77 -0.30 -17.06
CA ASP A 423 -12.61 -1.76 -17.01
C ASP A 423 -13.20 -2.29 -15.70
N GLN A 424 -14.43 -2.79 -15.78
CA GLN A 424 -15.15 -3.42 -14.66
C GLN A 424 -14.38 -4.59 -14.03
N GLY A 425 -13.56 -5.30 -14.82
CA GLY A 425 -12.71 -6.39 -14.35
C GLY A 425 -11.55 -5.90 -13.50
N LYS A 426 -10.91 -4.79 -13.88
CA LYS A 426 -9.90 -4.10 -13.04
C LYS A 426 -10.53 -3.49 -11.80
N LEU A 427 -11.64 -2.75 -11.95
CA LEU A 427 -12.38 -2.11 -10.85
C LEU A 427 -12.78 -3.13 -9.77
N ARG A 428 -13.33 -4.29 -10.18
CA ARG A 428 -13.69 -5.38 -9.24
C ARG A 428 -12.48 -5.97 -8.50
N LYS A 429 -11.33 -6.12 -9.17
CA LYS A 429 -10.09 -6.67 -8.59
C LYS A 429 -9.49 -5.81 -7.47
N LEU A 430 -9.89 -4.53 -7.35
CA LEU A 430 -9.46 -3.65 -6.25
C LEU A 430 -10.02 -4.07 -4.87
N ILE A 431 -11.06 -4.89 -4.83
CA ILE A 431 -11.67 -5.41 -3.60
C ILE A 431 -11.80 -6.94 -3.69
N GLN A 432 -10.92 -7.62 -2.95
CA GLN A 432 -10.89 -9.08 -2.86
C GLN A 432 -11.82 -9.58 -1.74
N SER A 433 -12.65 -10.59 -2.02
CA SER A 433 -13.51 -11.24 -1.01
C SER A 433 -12.72 -12.21 -0.11
N PRO A 434 -13.27 -12.63 1.05
CA PRO A 434 -12.69 -13.70 1.86
C PRO A 434 -12.49 -15.00 1.08
N THR A 435 -13.50 -15.44 0.32
CA THR A 435 -13.45 -16.65 -0.52
C THR A 435 -12.31 -16.56 -1.53
N GLN A 436 -12.18 -15.43 -2.22
CA GLN A 436 -11.11 -15.17 -3.17
C GLN A 436 -9.74 -15.12 -2.48
N ALA A 437 -9.64 -14.63 -1.25
CA ALA A 437 -8.39 -14.58 -0.49
C ALA A 437 -7.93 -15.98 -0.05
N LEU A 438 -8.84 -16.78 0.52
CA LEU A 438 -8.60 -18.17 0.90
C LEU A 438 -8.14 -19.01 -0.31
N VAL A 439 -8.90 -18.99 -1.41
CA VAL A 439 -8.58 -19.76 -2.64
C VAL A 439 -7.24 -19.32 -3.24
N LYS A 440 -6.95 -18.01 -3.31
CA LYS A 440 -5.65 -17.49 -3.78
C LYS A 440 -4.49 -17.94 -2.88
N ARG A 441 -4.68 -17.92 -1.56
CA ARG A 441 -3.64 -18.34 -0.60
C ARG A 441 -3.36 -19.84 -0.72
N VAL A 442 -4.37 -20.69 -0.77
CA VAL A 442 -4.21 -22.14 -0.97
C VAL A 442 -3.57 -22.44 -2.33
N THR A 443 -3.99 -21.77 -3.41
CA THR A 443 -3.37 -21.90 -4.74
C THR A 443 -1.87 -21.58 -4.72
N ASN A 444 -1.47 -20.50 -4.02
CA ASN A 444 -0.06 -20.14 -3.84
C ASN A 444 0.69 -21.13 -2.92
N GLY A 445 -0.01 -21.65 -1.90
CA GLY A 445 0.46 -22.70 -1.01
C GLY A 445 0.89 -23.95 -1.78
N LEU A 446 -0.07 -24.48 -2.55
CA LEU A 446 0.05 -25.69 -3.36
C LEU A 446 0.97 -25.51 -4.58
N THR A 447 0.99 -24.35 -5.26
CA THR A 447 1.90 -24.14 -6.40
C THR A 447 3.38 -24.19 -5.97
N ALA A 448 3.68 -23.80 -4.72
CA ALA A 448 5.01 -23.99 -4.15
C ALA A 448 5.31 -25.46 -3.80
N MET A 449 4.31 -26.22 -3.36
CA MET A 449 4.41 -27.67 -3.09
C MET A 449 4.60 -28.46 -4.40
N GLU A 450 3.86 -28.12 -5.45
CA GLU A 450 3.98 -28.66 -6.81
C GLU A 450 5.40 -28.45 -7.35
N LYS A 451 5.96 -27.24 -7.16
CA LYS A 451 7.34 -26.94 -7.55
C LYS A 451 8.38 -27.74 -6.75
N ALA A 452 8.14 -27.96 -5.46
CA ALA A 452 9.02 -28.77 -4.61
C ALA A 452 9.00 -30.25 -5.05
N LEU A 453 7.81 -30.83 -5.21
CA LEU A 453 7.62 -32.21 -5.70
C LEU A 453 8.21 -32.41 -7.11
N LYS A 454 8.06 -31.45 -8.02
CA LYS A 454 8.71 -31.47 -9.34
C LYS A 454 10.23 -31.47 -9.26
N ALA A 455 10.82 -30.73 -8.31
CA ALA A 455 12.27 -30.73 -8.09
C ALA A 455 12.77 -32.03 -7.42
N GLU A 456 11.99 -32.58 -6.48
CA GLU A 456 12.28 -33.85 -5.81
C GLU A 456 12.21 -35.04 -6.78
N LEU A 457 11.15 -35.14 -7.59
CA LEU A 457 11.04 -36.12 -8.68
C LEU A 457 12.20 -36.03 -9.68
N ALA A 458 12.55 -34.81 -10.11
CA ALA A 458 13.69 -34.60 -11.01
C ALA A 458 15.02 -35.04 -10.38
N ALA A 459 15.23 -34.77 -9.09
CA ALA A 459 16.40 -35.26 -8.36
C ALA A 459 16.41 -36.80 -8.23
N SER A 460 15.29 -37.42 -7.86
CA SER A 460 15.16 -38.88 -7.73
C SER A 460 15.40 -39.61 -9.06
N SER A 461 14.92 -39.05 -10.18
CA SER A 461 15.13 -39.62 -11.52
C SER A 461 16.60 -39.69 -11.96
N SER A 462 17.49 -38.91 -11.32
CA SER A 462 18.95 -39.01 -11.56
C SER A 462 19.63 -40.17 -10.82
N THR A 463 18.96 -40.78 -9.83
CA THR A 463 19.55 -41.78 -8.94
C THR A 463 19.09 -43.21 -9.25
N GLN A 464 17.92 -43.38 -9.90
CA GLN A 464 17.23 -44.68 -9.99
C GLN A 464 17.08 -45.22 -11.42
N ALA A 465 18.14 -45.12 -12.22
CA ALA A 465 18.22 -45.78 -13.53
C ALA A 465 18.55 -47.28 -13.41
N THR A 466 17.81 -48.04 -12.58
CA THR A 466 17.99 -49.50 -12.43
C THR A 466 16.79 -50.19 -11.76
N THR A 467 15.70 -50.37 -12.52
CA THR A 467 14.78 -51.55 -12.57
C THR A 467 13.51 -51.11 -13.30
N GLY A 468 13.11 -51.85 -14.33
CA GLY A 468 11.85 -51.59 -15.04
C GLY A 468 10.71 -52.40 -14.44
N ASP A 469 9.58 -51.74 -14.22
CA ASP A 469 8.19 -52.29 -14.18
C ASP A 469 7.17 -51.19 -13.80
N ASP A 470 7.62 -50.06 -13.24
CA ASP A 470 6.79 -48.90 -12.84
C ASP A 470 6.23 -48.04 -14.01
N ASP A 471 6.03 -48.61 -15.20
CA ASP A 471 5.21 -47.98 -16.27
C ASP A 471 3.71 -48.24 -15.99
N LEU A 472 3.32 -47.93 -14.75
CA LEU A 472 1.99 -48.14 -14.19
C LEU A 472 1.04 -47.05 -14.69
N ASP A 473 -0.01 -47.47 -15.39
CA ASP A 473 -0.96 -46.63 -16.13
C ASP A 473 -1.49 -45.43 -15.30
N LEU A 474 -0.86 -44.27 -15.57
CA LEU A 474 -1.18 -43.00 -14.94
C LEU A 474 -2.54 -42.43 -15.41
N GLU A 475 -3.11 -42.91 -16.51
CA GLU A 475 -4.46 -42.55 -16.97
C GLU A 475 -5.54 -43.39 -16.26
N ALA A 476 -5.32 -44.70 -16.08
CA ALA A 476 -6.19 -45.59 -15.31
C ALA A 476 -6.14 -45.35 -13.78
N GLY A 477 -5.20 -44.52 -13.30
CA GLY A 477 -5.10 -44.12 -11.91
C GLY A 477 -4.62 -45.23 -10.97
N HIS A 478 -4.04 -46.31 -11.48
CA HIS A 478 -3.42 -47.38 -10.70
C HIS A 478 -1.92 -47.09 -10.52
N GLY A 479 -1.43 -47.24 -9.29
CA GLY A 479 -0.08 -46.84 -8.90
C GLY A 479 -0.06 -46.05 -7.59
N ALA A 480 1.09 -46.08 -6.92
CA ALA A 480 1.35 -45.43 -5.63
C ALA A 480 2.74 -44.78 -5.65
N GLY A 481 2.83 -43.48 -5.43
CA GLY A 481 4.11 -42.76 -5.45
C GLY A 481 3.98 -41.26 -5.72
N PRO A 482 5.10 -40.51 -5.67
CA PRO A 482 5.12 -39.05 -5.81
C PRO A 482 4.62 -38.56 -7.18
N ALA A 483 4.76 -39.33 -8.26
CA ALA A 483 4.27 -38.96 -9.58
C ALA A 483 2.72 -38.84 -9.63
N LYS A 484 1.99 -39.78 -9.01
CA LYS A 484 0.53 -39.71 -8.91
C LYS A 484 0.08 -38.58 -7.98
N ALA A 485 0.77 -38.39 -6.85
CA ALA A 485 0.51 -37.26 -5.96
C ALA A 485 0.71 -35.92 -6.68
N LEU A 486 1.73 -35.80 -7.55
CA LEU A 486 1.93 -34.64 -8.38
C LEU A 486 0.82 -34.45 -9.43
N LYS A 487 0.38 -35.51 -10.12
CA LYS A 487 -0.71 -35.43 -11.11
C LYS A 487 -2.01 -34.91 -10.48
N LEU A 488 -2.41 -35.49 -9.34
CA LEU A 488 -3.56 -35.03 -8.56
C LEU A 488 -3.39 -33.58 -8.09
N LEU A 489 -2.22 -33.21 -7.56
CA LEU A 489 -1.93 -31.84 -7.12
C LEU A 489 -1.99 -30.82 -8.26
N SER A 490 -1.51 -31.17 -9.46
CA SER A 490 -1.62 -30.31 -10.64
C SER A 490 -3.07 -30.17 -11.12
N GLN A 491 -3.90 -31.23 -11.01
CA GLN A 491 -5.33 -31.20 -11.31
C GLN A 491 -6.10 -30.33 -10.30
N ASP A 492 -5.90 -30.53 -8.99
CA ASP A 492 -6.43 -29.70 -7.90
C ASP A 492 -6.05 -28.22 -8.11
N LEU A 493 -4.79 -27.94 -8.48
CA LEU A 493 -4.31 -26.59 -8.76
C LEU A 493 -4.99 -25.95 -9.97
N GLN A 494 -5.30 -26.72 -11.00
CA GLN A 494 -6.06 -26.23 -12.14
C GLN A 494 -7.51 -25.92 -11.74
N ALA A 495 -8.18 -26.85 -11.06
CA ALA A 495 -9.54 -26.65 -10.54
C ALA A 495 -9.64 -25.42 -9.61
N LEU A 496 -8.67 -25.19 -8.72
CA LEU A 496 -8.58 -23.97 -7.89
C LEU A 496 -8.44 -22.68 -8.72
N ARG A 497 -7.56 -22.67 -9.74
CA ARG A 497 -7.31 -21.50 -10.60
C ARG A 497 -8.55 -21.12 -11.40
N GLU A 498 -9.21 -22.11 -11.99
CA GLU A 498 -10.45 -21.92 -12.76
C GLU A 498 -11.66 -21.63 -11.83
N GLY A 499 -11.64 -22.17 -10.60
CA GLY A 499 -12.65 -21.96 -9.56
C GLY A 499 -13.70 -23.08 -9.46
N ARG A 500 -13.40 -24.26 -10.01
CA ARG A 500 -14.24 -25.47 -9.93
C ARG A 500 -13.95 -26.21 -8.63
N LEU A 501 -14.27 -25.58 -7.50
CA LEU A 501 -13.87 -26.06 -6.16
C LEU A 501 -14.53 -27.40 -5.76
N ASP A 502 -15.59 -27.79 -6.46
CA ASP A 502 -16.30 -29.06 -6.33
C ASP A 502 -15.65 -30.23 -7.10
N GLU A 503 -14.70 -29.95 -8.00
CA GLU A 503 -13.87 -30.96 -8.69
C GLU A 503 -12.59 -31.32 -7.93
N LEU A 504 -12.32 -30.67 -6.79
CA LEU A 504 -11.19 -31.00 -5.93
C LEU A 504 -11.40 -32.37 -5.28
N ASP A 505 -10.33 -33.16 -5.16
CA ASP A 505 -10.39 -34.45 -4.45
C ASP A 505 -10.86 -34.22 -2.99
N PRO A 506 -12.00 -34.80 -2.55
CA PRO A 506 -12.48 -34.65 -1.17
C PRO A 506 -11.54 -35.23 -0.11
N GLY A 507 -10.64 -36.15 -0.48
CA GLY A 507 -9.53 -36.63 0.36
C GLY A 507 -8.21 -35.89 0.12
N GLY A 508 -8.18 -34.97 -0.85
CA GLY A 508 -6.98 -34.30 -1.34
C GLY A 508 -6.44 -33.22 -0.41
N VAL A 509 -5.17 -32.87 -0.64
CA VAL A 509 -4.48 -31.80 0.10
C VAL A 509 -5.14 -30.45 -0.15
N ALA A 510 -5.67 -30.19 -1.36
CA ALA A 510 -6.33 -28.93 -1.67
C ALA A 510 -7.64 -28.73 -0.90
N ALA A 511 -8.53 -29.71 -0.92
CA ALA A 511 -9.78 -29.66 -0.14
C ALA A 511 -9.50 -29.54 1.36
N THR A 512 -8.51 -30.29 1.86
CA THR A 512 -8.09 -30.26 3.27
C THR A 512 -7.58 -28.88 3.69
N LEU A 513 -6.65 -28.28 2.94
CA LEU A 513 -6.13 -26.95 3.24
C LEU A 513 -7.17 -25.83 3.07
N LEU A 514 -8.05 -25.93 2.07
CA LEU A 514 -9.11 -24.95 1.83
C LEU A 514 -10.14 -24.95 2.96
N LEU A 515 -10.68 -26.12 3.33
CA LEU A 515 -11.65 -26.23 4.42
C LEU A 515 -11.01 -26.02 5.80
N GLY A 516 -9.71 -26.28 5.95
CA GLY A 516 -8.94 -25.94 7.16
C GLY A 516 -8.77 -24.42 7.32
N ALA A 517 -8.43 -23.71 6.23
CA ALA A 517 -8.29 -22.26 6.22
C ALA A 517 -9.63 -21.52 6.32
N GLU A 518 -10.72 -22.11 5.83
CA GLU A 518 -12.09 -21.57 6.00
C GLU A 518 -12.60 -21.66 7.45
N LYS A 519 -12.18 -22.70 8.18
CA LYS A 519 -12.58 -22.92 9.58
C LYS A 519 -11.68 -22.20 10.58
N SER A 520 -10.48 -21.79 10.20
CA SER A 520 -9.51 -21.21 11.13
C SER A 520 -8.53 -20.22 10.48
N VAL A 521 -8.47 -19.03 11.09
CA VAL A 521 -7.43 -18.01 10.88
C VAL A 521 -6.02 -18.57 11.12
N VAL A 522 -5.89 -19.54 12.02
CA VAL A 522 -4.65 -20.27 12.29
C VAL A 522 -4.78 -21.69 11.73
N SER A 523 -4.32 -21.85 10.51
CA SER A 523 -4.36 -23.09 9.71
C SER A 523 -2.96 -23.47 9.23
N ASP A 524 -2.76 -24.71 8.78
CA ASP A 524 -1.46 -25.19 8.31
C ASP A 524 -0.92 -24.39 7.12
N GLN A 525 -1.83 -23.85 6.29
CA GLN A 525 -1.50 -22.89 5.24
C GLN A 525 -0.83 -21.61 5.81
N LEU A 526 -1.34 -21.05 6.91
CA LEU A 526 -0.67 -19.92 7.57
C LEU A 526 0.70 -20.32 8.12
N ILE A 527 0.84 -21.52 8.71
CA ILE A 527 2.13 -22.01 9.21
C ILE A 527 3.14 -22.12 8.07
N GLY A 528 2.74 -22.69 6.92
CA GLY A 528 3.56 -22.76 5.72
C GLY A 528 3.96 -21.39 5.16
N ASP A 529 3.04 -20.43 5.13
CA ASP A 529 3.31 -19.07 4.65
C ASP A 529 4.20 -18.27 5.62
N ILE A 530 4.12 -18.54 6.93
CA ILE A 530 5.05 -18.02 7.94
C ILE A 530 6.46 -18.57 7.69
N VAL A 531 6.61 -19.89 7.53
CA VAL A 531 7.91 -20.53 7.27
C VAL A 531 8.55 -19.99 5.99
N LYS A 532 7.78 -19.85 4.90
CA LYS A 532 8.26 -19.28 3.62
C LYS A 532 8.81 -17.85 3.74
N LYS A 533 8.37 -17.05 4.72
CA LYS A 533 8.88 -15.69 4.95
C LYS A 533 10.18 -15.65 5.76
N TYR A 534 10.66 -16.75 6.34
CA TYR A 534 11.96 -16.80 7.02
C TYR A 534 13.13 -17.00 6.03
N THR A 535 13.35 -16.01 5.15
CA THR A 535 14.53 -15.97 4.27
C THR A 535 15.60 -15.02 4.81
N LEU A 536 16.87 -15.26 4.46
CA LEU A 536 17.98 -14.35 4.81
C LEU A 536 17.77 -12.94 4.24
N ARG A 537 17.18 -12.80 3.04
CA ARG A 537 16.86 -11.49 2.45
C ARG A 537 15.81 -10.76 3.28
N GLU A 538 14.71 -11.43 3.64
CA GLU A 538 13.65 -10.86 4.50
C GLU A 538 14.20 -10.45 5.87
N PHE A 539 14.91 -11.36 6.55
CA PHE A 539 15.50 -11.12 7.86
C PHE A 539 16.51 -9.96 7.85
N SER A 540 17.37 -9.88 6.84
CA SER A 540 18.32 -8.77 6.69
C SER A 540 17.61 -7.43 6.45
N ALA A 541 16.58 -7.41 5.59
CA ALA A 541 15.81 -6.21 5.27
C ALA A 541 14.99 -5.71 6.47
N GLN A 542 14.41 -6.61 7.25
CA GLN A 542 13.75 -6.27 8.52
C GLN A 542 14.76 -5.81 9.59
N THR A 543 15.92 -6.46 9.71
CA THR A 543 16.96 -6.06 10.66
C THR A 543 17.47 -4.65 10.37
N ALA A 544 17.75 -4.31 9.10
CA ALA A 544 18.09 -2.95 8.70
C ALA A 544 16.95 -1.94 8.91
N GLN A 545 15.69 -2.33 8.70
CA GLN A 545 14.52 -1.49 9.05
C GLN A 545 14.52 -1.17 10.56
N ARG A 546 14.81 -2.15 11.42
CA ARG A 546 14.88 -1.95 12.88
C ARG A 546 16.09 -1.12 13.31
N ILE A 547 17.26 -1.30 12.69
CA ILE A 547 18.44 -0.46 12.95
C ILE A 547 18.15 1.00 12.56
N GLY A 548 17.56 1.25 11.37
CA GLY A 548 17.16 2.61 10.97
C GLY A 548 16.23 3.27 12.00
N GLN A 549 15.24 2.53 12.51
CA GLN A 549 14.31 2.98 13.55
C GLN A 549 14.99 3.29 14.90
N MET A 550 16.02 2.52 15.26
CA MET A 550 16.78 2.69 16.51
C MET A 550 17.72 3.90 16.50
N PHE A 551 18.18 4.33 15.31
CA PHE A 551 19.23 5.34 15.11
C PHE A 551 18.77 6.54 14.25
N HIS A 552 17.47 6.85 14.23
CA HIS A 552 16.92 7.94 13.40
C HIS A 552 17.59 9.30 13.65
N LEU A 553 17.89 9.99 12.55
CA LEU A 553 18.59 11.29 12.46
C LEU A 553 20.04 11.28 13.00
N GLY A 554 20.67 10.09 13.07
CA GLY A 554 22.00 9.90 13.67
C GLY A 554 21.99 9.96 15.20
N VAL A 555 20.85 10.31 15.81
CA VAL A 555 20.59 10.23 17.25
C VAL A 555 20.11 8.82 17.59
N LEU A 556 20.41 8.36 18.79
CA LEU A 556 20.01 7.04 19.31
C LEU A 556 18.49 6.97 19.64
N GLY A 557 17.59 7.31 18.70
CA GLY A 557 16.15 7.54 18.90
C GLY A 557 15.43 6.56 19.85
N SER A 558 14.99 5.39 19.35
CA SER A 558 14.34 4.40 20.23
C SER A 558 15.34 3.63 21.10
N ALA A 559 16.63 3.60 20.74
CA ALA A 559 17.65 2.88 21.49
C ALA A 559 18.02 3.56 22.81
N ALA A 560 18.52 4.81 22.77
CA ALA A 560 18.89 5.55 23.97
C ALA A 560 17.68 5.93 24.82
N SER A 561 16.49 6.17 24.25
CA SER A 561 15.29 6.41 25.08
C SER A 561 15.05 5.26 26.08
N SER A 562 15.21 3.99 25.65
CA SER A 562 15.09 2.79 26.51
C SER A 562 16.26 2.56 27.48
N VAL A 563 17.39 3.24 27.28
CA VAL A 563 18.69 2.94 27.92
C VAL A 563 19.17 4.07 28.86
N ILE A 564 18.98 5.35 28.50
CA ILE A 564 19.61 6.48 29.20
C ILE A 564 19.16 6.60 30.66
N GLY A 565 17.90 6.30 30.96
CA GLY A 565 17.40 6.22 32.35
C GLY A 565 18.06 5.12 33.16
N LYS A 566 18.41 3.99 32.54
CA LYS A 566 19.13 2.88 33.17
C LYS A 566 20.59 3.23 33.39
N ALA A 567 21.25 3.83 32.40
CA ALA A 567 22.63 4.28 32.49
C ALA A 567 22.81 5.32 33.61
N SER A 568 21.96 6.36 33.66
CA SER A 568 21.99 7.35 34.74
C SER A 568 21.64 6.74 36.11
N SER A 569 20.63 5.86 36.16
CA SER A 569 20.32 5.12 37.39
C SER A 569 21.48 4.24 37.87
N ALA A 570 22.26 3.65 36.96
CA ALA A 570 23.38 2.79 37.35
C ALA A 570 24.60 3.60 37.80
N ALA A 571 24.90 4.71 37.11
CA ALA A 571 25.95 5.65 37.50
C ALA A 571 25.72 6.27 38.89
N GLN A 572 24.47 6.47 39.31
CA GLN A 572 24.11 6.97 40.63
C GLN A 572 23.94 5.87 41.70
N GLY A 573 24.21 4.60 41.38
CA GLY A 573 24.05 3.49 42.34
C GLY A 573 22.59 3.10 42.65
N GLY A 574 21.63 3.49 41.82
CA GLY A 574 20.22 3.09 41.90
C GLY A 574 19.23 4.24 41.66
N THR A 575 18.01 3.92 41.23
CA THR A 575 16.94 4.91 40.94
C THR A 575 16.60 5.81 42.12
N ARG A 576 16.77 5.29 43.35
CA ARG A 576 16.58 6.00 44.62
C ARG A 576 17.51 7.22 44.75
N ASN A 577 18.74 7.12 44.25
CA ASN A 577 19.80 8.09 44.49
C ASN A 577 19.79 9.23 43.45
N VAL A 578 19.26 8.97 42.25
CA VAL A 578 19.10 9.99 41.20
C VAL A 578 18.22 11.14 41.73
N PRO A 579 18.64 12.41 41.66
CA PRO A 579 17.79 13.55 41.99
C PRO A 579 16.46 13.57 41.22
N ILE A 580 15.39 14.10 41.82
CA ILE A 580 14.08 14.21 41.15
C ILE A 580 14.17 15.08 39.88
N PRO A 581 14.80 16.28 39.88
CA PRO A 581 14.96 17.08 38.66
C PRO A 581 15.70 16.33 37.54
N GLN A 582 16.78 15.59 37.87
CA GLN A 582 17.50 14.77 36.89
C GLN A 582 16.61 13.65 36.33
N THR A 583 15.78 13.01 37.17
CA THR A 583 14.84 11.97 36.71
C THR A 583 13.80 12.52 35.75
N LEU A 584 13.27 13.72 36.02
CA LEU A 584 12.31 14.41 35.15
C LEU A 584 12.95 14.85 33.83
N ALA A 585 14.14 15.48 33.88
CA ALA A 585 14.89 15.89 32.69
C ALA A 585 15.23 14.70 31.77
N ILE A 586 15.64 13.57 32.34
CA ILE A 586 15.89 12.33 31.61
C ILE A 586 14.60 11.76 31.02
N SER A 587 13.48 11.83 31.75
CA SER A 587 12.17 11.37 31.24
C SER A 587 11.71 12.22 30.05
N ALA A 588 11.88 13.55 30.11
CA ALA A 588 11.58 14.46 29.01
C ALA A 588 12.49 14.22 27.79
N LEU A 589 13.80 14.11 27.99
CA LEU A 589 14.76 13.80 26.92
C LEU A 589 14.46 12.44 26.26
N SER A 590 14.17 11.42 27.08
CA SER A 590 13.78 10.09 26.61
C SER A 590 12.48 10.11 25.80
N GLY A 591 11.49 10.92 26.23
CA GLY A 591 10.26 11.18 25.47
C GLY A 591 10.52 11.87 24.13
N GLY A 592 11.41 12.88 24.09
CA GLY A 592 11.83 13.54 22.85
C GLY A 592 12.53 12.60 21.87
N MET A 593 13.47 11.78 22.35
CA MET A 593 14.13 10.74 21.55
C MET A 593 13.13 9.67 21.04
N ALA A 594 12.16 9.29 21.88
CA ALA A 594 11.09 8.39 21.50
C ALA A 594 10.14 9.02 20.45
N ALA A 595 9.90 10.34 20.48
CA ALA A 595 9.13 11.06 19.46
C ALA A 595 9.86 11.09 18.11
N VAL A 596 11.16 11.42 18.10
CA VAL A 596 11.99 11.34 16.88
C VAL A 596 11.95 9.93 16.29
N GLY A 597 12.07 8.88 17.12
CA GLY A 597 11.99 7.50 16.66
C GLY A 597 10.60 7.07 16.15
N ALA A 598 9.55 7.36 16.93
CA ALA A 598 8.19 6.85 16.68
C ALA A 598 7.48 7.53 15.51
N LEU A 599 7.73 8.84 15.30
CA LEU A 599 7.18 9.60 14.18
C LEU A 599 7.90 9.21 12.88
N ASN A 600 9.24 9.25 12.85
CA ASN A 600 10.02 8.92 11.64
C ASN A 600 10.00 7.42 11.25
N GLN A 601 9.42 6.56 12.09
CA GLN A 601 9.36 5.10 11.90
C GLN A 601 8.86 4.66 10.51
N HIS A 602 7.96 5.46 9.90
CA HIS A 602 7.43 5.25 8.55
C HIS A 602 8.52 5.31 7.47
N THR A 603 9.44 6.29 7.53
CA THR A 603 10.53 6.47 6.55
C THR A 603 11.40 5.21 6.41
N ALA A 604 11.68 4.52 7.53
CA ALA A 604 12.42 3.26 7.53
C ALA A 604 11.64 2.08 6.91
N ILE A 605 10.30 2.12 6.96
CA ILE A 605 9.44 1.15 6.27
C ILE A 605 9.49 1.43 4.77
N THR A 606 9.34 2.69 4.34
CA THR A 606 9.46 3.11 2.94
C THR A 606 10.81 2.71 2.34
N VAL A 607 11.93 3.01 3.00
CA VAL A 607 13.29 2.61 2.56
C VAL A 607 13.44 1.08 2.42
N LYS A 608 12.77 0.30 3.28
CA LYS A 608 12.76 -1.17 3.16
C LYS A 608 11.90 -1.64 1.97
N ASN A 609 10.76 -1.01 1.72
CA ASN A 609 9.89 -1.35 0.59
C ASN A 609 10.56 -0.98 -0.74
N ASN A 610 11.18 0.20 -0.82
CA ASN A 610 12.00 0.64 -1.95
C ASN A 610 13.10 -0.37 -2.30
N ARG A 611 13.77 -0.95 -1.29
CA ARG A 611 14.76 -2.04 -1.50
C ARG A 611 14.16 -3.36 -2.03
N ARG A 612 12.83 -3.57 -1.92
CA ARG A 612 12.13 -4.78 -2.41
C ARG A 612 11.51 -4.58 -3.79
N GLU A 613 10.96 -3.40 -4.02
CA GLU A 613 10.12 -3.09 -5.19
C GLU A 613 10.91 -2.36 -6.27
N GLY A 614 11.89 -1.53 -5.90
CA GLY A 614 12.80 -0.87 -6.84
C GLY A 614 13.76 -1.83 -7.55
N GLU A 615 14.20 -1.41 -8.74
CA GLU A 615 14.92 -2.26 -9.71
C GLU A 615 16.29 -2.76 -9.22
N THR A 616 16.92 -2.05 -8.28
CA THR A 616 18.24 -2.39 -7.74
C THR A 616 18.21 -2.54 -6.22
N ASP A 617 18.73 -3.67 -5.71
CA ASP A 617 18.89 -3.87 -4.27
C ASP A 617 20.07 -3.03 -3.76
N ILE A 618 19.76 -1.88 -3.17
CA ILE A 618 20.73 -0.92 -2.58
C ILE A 618 21.65 -1.53 -1.50
N GLY A 619 21.38 -2.75 -1.04
CA GLY A 619 22.18 -3.46 -0.04
C GLY A 619 21.97 -2.98 1.39
N LEU A 620 22.45 -3.78 2.35
CA LEU A 620 22.21 -3.58 3.78
C LEU A 620 22.74 -2.24 4.29
N LYS A 621 23.97 -1.86 3.90
CA LYS A 621 24.64 -0.63 4.36
C LYS A 621 23.86 0.61 3.94
N GLN A 622 23.43 0.69 2.68
CA GLN A 622 22.70 1.83 2.16
C GLN A 622 21.26 1.87 2.68
N GLN A 623 20.62 0.71 2.91
CA GLN A 623 19.32 0.64 3.57
C GLN A 623 19.38 1.20 5.00
N VAL A 624 20.42 0.84 5.77
CA VAL A 624 20.63 1.41 7.12
C VAL A 624 20.89 2.91 7.05
N LEU A 625 21.76 3.38 6.15
CA LEU A 625 22.07 4.82 6.01
C LEU A 625 20.85 5.65 5.57
N ARG A 626 20.12 5.21 4.53
CA ARG A 626 18.86 5.82 4.08
C ARG A 626 17.79 5.79 5.18
N GLY A 627 17.72 4.72 5.99
CA GLY A 627 16.78 4.62 7.12
C GLY A 627 17.13 5.53 8.30
N VAL A 628 18.41 5.61 8.68
CA VAL A 628 18.93 6.54 9.70
C VAL A 628 18.61 7.97 9.32
N MET A 629 18.99 8.40 8.11
CA MET A 629 18.74 9.77 7.62
C MET A 629 17.34 10.00 7.08
N GLY A 630 16.44 9.01 7.17
CA GLY A 630 15.14 8.96 6.48
C GLY A 630 14.31 10.22 6.68
N GLY A 631 14.06 10.61 7.93
CA GLY A 631 13.27 11.81 8.26
C GLY A 631 13.83 13.12 7.69
N THR A 632 15.16 13.32 7.75
CA THR A 632 15.80 14.52 7.19
C THR A 632 15.76 14.51 5.66
N ASN A 633 16.16 13.40 5.05
CA ASN A 633 16.22 13.28 3.59
C ASN A 633 14.82 13.41 2.98
N GLU A 634 13.83 12.78 3.59
CA GLU A 634 12.43 12.89 3.19
C GLU A 634 11.93 14.34 3.38
N ALA A 635 12.03 14.95 4.55
CA ALA A 635 11.53 16.31 4.77
C ALA A 635 12.17 17.35 3.82
N LEU A 636 13.46 17.23 3.52
CA LEU A 636 14.15 18.09 2.55
C LEU A 636 13.67 17.83 1.11
N SER A 637 13.51 16.57 0.72
CA SER A 637 13.10 16.21 -0.65
C SER A 637 11.63 16.48 -0.90
N GLN A 638 10.76 16.24 0.08
CA GLN A 638 9.36 16.70 0.11
C GLN A 638 9.30 18.21 -0.17
N ARG A 639 10.12 19.02 0.52
CA ARG A 639 10.16 20.48 0.32
C ARG A 639 10.69 20.89 -1.06
N ARG A 640 11.77 20.27 -1.55
CA ARG A 640 12.33 20.54 -2.89
C ARG A 640 11.36 20.16 -4.01
N ALA A 641 10.92 18.91 -4.03
CA ALA A 641 10.00 18.40 -5.05
C ALA A 641 8.64 19.13 -5.01
N THR A 642 8.14 19.55 -3.84
CA THR A 642 6.95 20.43 -3.76
C THR A 642 7.20 21.80 -4.39
N LYS A 643 8.39 22.41 -4.18
CA LYS A 643 8.76 23.67 -4.86
C LYS A 643 8.85 23.46 -6.38
N ALA A 644 9.52 22.39 -6.82
CA ALA A 644 9.67 22.05 -8.24
C ALA A 644 8.31 21.81 -8.91
N SER A 645 7.44 20.99 -8.31
CA SER A 645 6.09 20.71 -8.81
C SER A 645 5.20 21.97 -8.89
N ARG A 646 5.34 22.90 -7.95
CA ARG A 646 4.67 24.23 -8.05
C ARG A 646 5.25 25.08 -9.18
N ALA A 647 6.55 25.02 -9.43
CA ALA A 647 7.17 25.68 -10.57
C ALA A 647 6.73 25.06 -11.92
N ILE A 648 6.55 23.73 -11.99
CA ILE A 648 5.95 23.06 -13.16
C ILE A 648 4.56 23.62 -13.46
N ASN A 649 3.70 23.72 -12.44
CA ASN A 649 2.35 24.27 -12.62
C ASN A 649 2.41 25.73 -13.11
N ALA A 650 3.19 26.59 -12.45
CA ALA A 650 3.35 27.99 -12.87
C ALA A 650 3.95 28.16 -14.29
N LEU A 651 4.88 27.28 -14.70
CA LEU A 651 5.53 27.33 -16.01
C LEU A 651 4.59 26.86 -17.14
N VAL A 652 3.82 25.80 -16.91
CA VAL A 652 2.87 25.24 -17.89
C VAL A 652 1.58 26.07 -17.97
N GLN A 653 1.27 26.87 -16.94
CA GLN A 653 0.16 27.82 -16.92
C GLN A 653 0.57 29.24 -17.37
N ASN A 654 1.79 29.44 -17.87
CA ASN A 654 2.15 30.68 -18.56
C ASN A 654 1.53 30.65 -19.96
N SER A 655 0.78 31.68 -20.34
CA SER A 655 0.03 31.76 -21.61
C SER A 655 0.91 31.47 -22.83
N ASP A 656 2.11 32.05 -22.88
CA ASP A 656 3.10 31.82 -23.93
C ASP A 656 3.40 30.31 -24.11
N VAL A 657 3.51 29.57 -23.01
CA VAL A 657 3.86 28.15 -22.99
C VAL A 657 2.65 27.29 -23.38
N GLU A 658 1.46 27.60 -22.88
CA GLU A 658 0.22 26.91 -23.31
C GLU A 658 -0.01 27.11 -24.83
N GLU A 659 0.29 28.31 -25.35
CA GLU A 659 0.28 28.58 -26.80
C GLU A 659 1.37 27.79 -27.55
N PHE A 660 2.65 27.84 -27.15
CA PHE A 660 3.72 27.09 -27.82
C PHE A 660 3.46 25.58 -27.84
N LEU A 661 2.91 25.02 -26.75
CA LEU A 661 2.52 23.61 -26.70
C LEU A 661 1.39 23.29 -27.68
N SER A 662 0.40 24.18 -27.84
CA SER A 662 -0.66 24.02 -28.84
C SER A 662 -0.11 24.07 -30.28
N GLN A 663 0.80 25.01 -30.57
CA GLN A 663 1.44 25.15 -31.88
C GLN A 663 2.35 23.95 -32.21
N ALA A 664 3.11 23.44 -31.22
CA ALA A 664 3.93 22.25 -31.39
C ALA A 664 3.09 20.98 -31.65
N LYS A 665 1.90 20.87 -31.02
CA LYS A 665 0.94 19.78 -31.28
C LYS A 665 0.35 19.87 -32.70
N ALA A 666 0.02 21.07 -33.17
CA ALA A 666 -0.43 21.27 -34.54
C ALA A 666 0.65 20.93 -35.59
N LEU A 667 1.89 21.40 -35.40
CA LEU A 667 3.01 21.12 -36.30
C LEU A 667 3.35 19.63 -36.39
N THR A 668 3.29 18.91 -35.27
CA THR A 668 3.55 17.46 -35.24
C THR A 668 2.44 16.66 -35.92
N GLN A 669 1.17 16.98 -35.67
CA GLN A 669 0.03 16.36 -36.37
C GLN A 669 0.07 16.62 -37.89
N GLN A 670 0.40 17.84 -38.33
CA GLN A 670 0.59 18.13 -39.76
C GLN A 670 1.77 17.35 -40.37
N SER A 671 2.87 17.20 -39.63
CA SER A 671 4.02 16.40 -40.07
C SER A 671 3.70 14.92 -40.17
N GLU A 672 2.88 14.36 -39.26
CA GLU A 672 2.47 12.95 -39.29
C GLU A 672 1.44 12.69 -40.40
N ALA A 673 0.46 13.57 -40.60
CA ALA A 673 -0.47 13.49 -41.72
C ALA A 673 0.26 13.59 -43.08
N SER A 674 1.25 14.48 -43.19
CA SER A 674 2.07 14.62 -44.40
C SER A 674 2.98 13.40 -44.62
N SER A 675 3.52 12.81 -43.55
CA SER A 675 4.31 11.58 -43.63
C SER A 675 3.46 10.36 -44.01
N SER A 676 2.21 10.30 -43.52
CA SER A 676 1.23 9.27 -43.91
C SER A 676 0.86 9.40 -45.39
N ALA A 677 0.65 10.63 -45.89
CA ALA A 677 0.44 10.89 -47.31
C ALA A 677 1.68 10.56 -48.18
N ALA A 678 2.90 10.83 -47.68
CA ALA A 678 4.15 10.49 -48.36
C ALA A 678 4.51 8.98 -48.33
N HIS A 679 3.81 8.19 -47.50
CA HIS A 679 3.90 6.73 -47.48
C HIS A 679 2.66 6.02 -48.06
N ALA A 680 1.70 6.78 -48.60
CA ALA A 680 0.72 6.23 -49.52
C ALA A 680 1.42 5.88 -50.84
N THR A 681 1.58 4.60 -51.13
CA THR A 681 2.10 4.11 -52.41
C THR A 681 1.23 4.69 -53.55
N PRO A 682 1.78 5.30 -54.60
CA PRO A 682 0.97 5.89 -55.67
C PRO A 682 0.12 4.80 -56.32
N SER A 683 -1.20 4.98 -56.30
CA SER A 683 -2.15 4.02 -56.86
C SER A 683 -2.10 4.05 -58.39
N LEU A 684 -1.23 3.23 -58.96
CA LEU A 684 -1.10 3.05 -60.40
C LEU A 684 -2.40 2.49 -60.98
N THR A 685 -2.84 3.05 -62.09
CA THR A 685 -3.90 2.45 -62.90
C THR A 685 -3.38 1.17 -63.58
N LEU A 686 -4.30 0.27 -63.95
CA LEU A 686 -3.93 -1.02 -64.56
C LEU A 686 -2.98 -0.88 -65.78
N PRO A 687 -3.12 0.10 -66.70
CA PRO A 687 -2.15 0.32 -67.78
C PRO A 687 -0.74 0.70 -67.29
N GLU A 688 -0.63 1.58 -66.30
CA GLU A 688 0.65 2.07 -65.78
C GLU A 688 1.41 0.97 -65.03
N ALA A 689 0.69 0.11 -64.29
CA ALA A 689 1.26 -1.07 -63.64
C ALA A 689 1.79 -2.08 -64.67
N VAL A 690 1.08 -2.28 -65.79
CA VAL A 690 1.52 -3.16 -66.89
C VAL A 690 2.75 -2.60 -67.62
N GLU A 691 2.90 -1.29 -67.72
CA GLU A 691 4.08 -0.66 -68.33
C GLU A 691 5.34 -0.78 -67.44
N GLN A 692 5.21 -0.65 -66.12
CA GLN A 692 6.33 -0.83 -65.19
C GLN A 692 6.79 -2.30 -65.06
N LEU A 693 5.88 -3.27 -65.22
CA LEU A 693 6.18 -4.71 -65.10
C LEU A 693 6.72 -5.33 -66.41
N ARG A 694 7.03 -4.52 -67.42
CA ARG A 694 7.43 -5.00 -68.75
C ARG A 694 8.89 -5.52 -68.75
N PRO A 695 9.19 -6.74 -69.22
CA PRO A 695 10.55 -7.28 -69.20
C PRO A 695 11.53 -6.43 -70.02
N GLY A 696 12.52 -5.83 -69.36
CA GLY A 696 13.58 -5.03 -69.99
C GLY A 696 13.92 -3.72 -69.28
N VAL A 697 13.05 -3.21 -68.40
CA VAL A 697 13.34 -2.01 -67.58
C VAL A 697 14.19 -2.42 -66.36
N ALA A 698 15.22 -1.63 -66.05
CA ALA A 698 16.14 -1.94 -64.95
C ALA A 698 15.49 -1.65 -63.59
N SER A 699 15.25 -2.70 -62.80
CA SER A 699 14.70 -2.57 -61.44
C SER A 699 15.71 -1.92 -60.49
N ALA A 700 15.38 -0.74 -59.95
CA ALA A 700 16.05 -0.22 -58.77
C ALA A 700 15.72 -1.10 -57.55
N SER A 701 16.69 -1.38 -56.69
CA SER A 701 16.56 -2.36 -55.62
C SER A 701 15.78 -1.84 -54.40
N GLN A 702 14.45 -1.94 -54.43
CA GLN A 702 13.60 -1.88 -53.24
C GLN A 702 12.27 -2.61 -53.51
N SER A 703 11.93 -3.55 -52.62
CA SER A 703 10.72 -4.38 -52.75
C SER A 703 9.48 -3.61 -52.31
N HIS A 704 8.86 -2.88 -53.23
CA HIS A 704 7.58 -2.21 -52.99
C HIS A 704 6.40 -3.11 -53.37
N GLU A 705 5.41 -3.16 -52.49
CA GLU A 705 4.11 -3.80 -52.73
C GLU A 705 3.24 -2.87 -53.60
N VAL A 706 2.89 -3.32 -54.81
CA VAL A 706 2.14 -2.50 -55.78
C VAL A 706 0.65 -2.81 -55.67
N ILE A 707 -0.11 -1.86 -55.12
CA ILE A 707 -1.57 -1.94 -55.02
C ILE A 707 -2.19 -1.37 -56.30
N VAL A 708 -2.80 -2.23 -57.11
CA VAL A 708 -3.49 -1.86 -58.36
C VAL A 708 -4.98 -1.69 -58.09
N GLN A 709 -5.54 -0.54 -58.47
CA GLN A 709 -7.00 -0.37 -58.48
C GLN A 709 -7.60 -1.00 -59.74
N ILE A 710 -8.30 -2.11 -59.56
CA ILE A 710 -9.28 -2.63 -60.52
C ILE A 710 -10.58 -1.89 -60.25
N GLY A 711 -11.05 -1.07 -61.20
CA GLY A 711 -12.33 -0.38 -61.09
C GLY A 711 -13.49 -1.28 -61.50
N ASP A 712 -14.59 -1.22 -60.77
CA ASP A 712 -15.85 -1.90 -61.14
C ASP A 712 -16.35 -1.42 -62.52
N ASP A 713 -17.00 -2.33 -63.24
CA ASP A 713 -17.46 -2.09 -64.62
C ASP A 713 -18.39 -0.87 -64.74
N ARG A 714 -18.08 -0.01 -65.71
CA ARG A 714 -19.01 1.03 -66.15
C ARG A 714 -20.21 0.38 -66.85
N ALA A 715 -21.32 0.27 -66.12
CA ALA A 715 -22.62 -0.05 -66.70
C ALA A 715 -22.90 0.83 -67.92
N THR A 716 -23.11 0.19 -69.08
CA THR A 716 -23.41 0.88 -70.35
C THR A 716 -24.86 1.38 -70.31
N PRO A 717 -25.16 2.61 -70.78
CA PRO A 717 -26.54 3.07 -70.87
C PRO A 717 -27.33 2.24 -71.90
N PRO A 718 -28.64 2.02 -71.69
CA PRO A 718 -29.48 1.31 -72.65
C PRO A 718 -29.72 2.14 -73.92
N ALA A 719 -30.07 1.44 -74.99
CA ALA A 719 -30.55 1.99 -76.27
C ALA A 719 -32.08 1.94 -76.36
#